data_AF-H5X0C0-F1
#
_entry.id   AF-H5X0C0-F1
#
_cell.length_a   1.000
_cell.length_b   1.000
_cell.length_c   1.000
_cell.angle_alpha   90.00
_cell.angle_beta   90.00
_cell.angle_gamma   90.00
#
_symmetry.space_group_name_H-M   'P 1'
#
loop_
_entity.id
_entity.type
_entity.pdbx_description
1 polymer ?
#
loop_
_entity_poly.entity_id
_entity_poly.type
_entity_poly.pdbx_seq_one_letter_code
_entity_poly.pdbx_strand_id
1 'polypeptide(L)'
;MAEQRPRPPVVACTIVARNYLPAARVLARSYLTHHPDHEFVVAVIDGAGDASADGYRIVGPSSFGIDTETYLRMATAYSVTELATAVKPYLLRELRRTHPIAVYLDPDIQVFAPMPEVAELANKHSIVLTPHFTSPLPRDGKEPDDAVIMGTGIFNLGFVGVGPGSEGFLDFWADRLRHDAIVAPERQLFTDQRWVDQVPALFRHTVLTDPGFNVAYWNLHEREVVRDSDGNVTAGGRPLRFFHFSGYRPERPWLLTYHCARKPRVLLSQRPALRRLCDVYGAALKAAGYAETLDAVPYGYATFGDGTPLPPGCRRVFRDGWIAAELKGEPLPPHAFGEDGGAALREWLASPADHGQAAAGLNRLALAVWESRIDLQLAFPHPTGGDSAGFRSWCESSGPVEGALPRWAMPVAVPTPQEPDEDFGVNLLGYLTAELGLGEMGRIVHDAIRHAGVDVASVLEERAVSNRTALEKPATTGEPRYGVSVLAVNADQTRVAMANHPQVMHNRYRIGLWAWELEDFPSWQHEAFQMVDEVWTVSDFCRAAFQAHTDIPVKTIPVPVRDPGEPRRKPRREGDPVTFLFAFDFNSVAQRKNPWATVEAFRRAFGDRDDVRLVVKTINAELHPHDAERLRLAVAGDRRIRLIERYLSVEELAQLYDNSDCYVSLHRSEGFGLTVAEAMARGLPVISTAYSGTTEFLDERTGWPVPCRMVRVGEGCYPYHADALWADPDLDAAAAAMREVADDPQAASARGAAARQHILKTRSVDAAAEWLSTELRRAHETWLARREAQRRQQPPEHPLVPMHLAKEALRWQPDPGSASRTPLAPAVRKAVLRAIDHYDVHQRKVIATLFEGAEDTMSRLLRRIESLESALDHGREEAAATAKRYTVTREQLDQLAERAPRQQLELRELRQRVDDLTEDVAARQHTIHEMFRARDRRLDNDEHAIQRLTRDVGALHEAARLRHAPVPAGADVVVCDAGMLLLPVDEVMLPWIRHHRSWEESEAALLARLAARRPGAFLDIGAHVGYHTLRLLRSCPDVTQVVAVEADPVNAGYLRRNVAANLPSHQAALVTVLEAAAWDTDGSLVLVHAGGANSGDHRVRAQDGSGGPLVPAVRLDGNVEVMRQPVSLVKVDLQGRDHRALAGLQETLERDRPDVLCEFCPEAIVELGDDPAQVLLSYRKFGYRPSVVLAEGGVVEDEPDEALIRRARDDERSFVTLWLRPS
;
A
#
# COMPACT_ATOMS: atom_id res chain seq x y z
N MET A 1 47.95 11.06 61.82
CA MET A 1 47.11 11.67 60.77
C MET A 1 47.85 11.51 59.46
N ALA A 2 47.21 10.98 58.41
CA ALA A 2 47.74 11.06 57.06
C ALA A 2 47.17 12.32 56.41
N GLU A 3 48.00 13.12 55.75
CA GLU A 3 47.55 14.29 55.02
C GLU A 3 46.67 13.85 53.86
N GLN A 4 45.40 14.29 53.85
CA GLN A 4 44.56 14.15 52.67
C GLN A 4 45.15 15.06 51.58
N ARG A 5 45.90 14.46 50.65
CA ARG A 5 46.26 15.13 49.40
C ARG A 5 44.96 15.65 48.76
N PRO A 6 44.92 16.90 48.29
CA PRO A 6 43.72 17.42 47.63
C PRO A 6 43.36 16.49 46.47
N ARG A 7 42.08 16.09 46.39
CA ARG A 7 41.60 15.28 45.27
C ARG A 7 41.82 16.07 43.97
N PRO A 8 42.32 15.43 42.89
CA PRO A 8 42.47 16.12 41.61
C PRO A 8 41.09 16.61 41.14
N PRO A 9 40.93 17.88 40.73
CA PRO A 9 39.64 18.39 40.27
C PRO A 9 39.15 17.62 39.04
N VAL A 10 37.86 17.29 39.03
CA VAL A 10 37.21 16.47 38.00
C VAL A 10 36.14 17.31 37.32
N VAL A 11 36.12 17.26 35.98
CA VAL A 11 34.99 17.70 35.18
C VAL A 11 34.29 16.49 34.56
N ALA A 12 32.96 16.46 34.64
CA ALA A 12 32.14 15.52 33.88
C ALA A 12 31.46 16.24 32.71
N CYS A 13 31.17 15.52 31.63
CA CYS A 13 30.50 16.11 30.47
C CYS A 13 29.56 15.14 29.75
N THR A 14 28.63 15.74 29.01
CA THR A 14 27.77 15.06 28.03
C THR A 14 27.64 15.93 26.78
N ILE A 15 27.28 15.32 25.65
CA ILE A 15 27.13 16.01 24.35
C ILE A 15 25.73 15.74 23.83
N VAL A 16 25.03 16.80 23.42
CA VAL A 16 23.67 16.75 22.88
C VAL A 16 23.49 17.75 21.74
N ALA A 17 22.43 17.58 20.95
CA ALA A 17 21.78 18.71 20.26
C ALA A 17 20.67 19.28 21.15
N ARG A 18 20.15 20.47 20.83
CA ARG A 18 19.16 21.18 21.68
C ARG A 18 17.94 20.35 22.09
N ASN A 19 17.50 19.40 21.26
CA ASN A 19 16.36 18.52 21.55
C ASN A 19 16.60 17.51 22.69
N TYR A 20 17.85 17.07 22.94
CA TYR A 20 18.18 16.11 23.99
C TYR A 20 18.47 16.74 25.37
N LEU A 21 18.29 18.06 25.52
CA LEU A 21 18.48 18.78 26.79
C LEU A 21 17.68 18.22 27.99
N PRO A 22 16.44 17.68 27.86
CA PRO A 22 15.73 17.06 28.99
C PRO A 22 16.46 15.84 29.58
N ALA A 23 17.07 15.00 28.74
CA ALA A 23 17.85 13.86 29.19
C ALA A 23 19.15 14.32 29.88
N ALA A 24 19.90 15.23 29.24
CA ALA A 24 21.09 15.85 29.82
C ALA A 24 20.85 16.53 31.19
N ARG A 25 19.66 17.09 31.42
CA ARG A 25 19.23 17.62 32.73
C ARG A 25 19.07 16.53 33.79
N VAL A 26 18.47 15.38 33.45
CA VAL A 26 18.34 14.23 34.38
C VAL A 26 19.72 13.69 34.72
N LEU A 27 20.59 13.51 33.72
CA LEU A 27 21.98 13.12 33.92
C LEU A 27 22.71 14.11 34.84
N ALA A 28 22.80 15.39 34.48
CA ALA A 28 23.58 16.38 35.22
C ALA A 28 23.12 16.53 36.68
N ARG A 29 21.79 16.60 36.92
CA ARG A 29 21.22 16.66 38.27
C ARG A 29 21.52 15.39 39.08
N SER A 30 21.41 14.19 38.48
CA SER A 30 21.75 12.95 39.17
C SER A 30 23.26 12.82 39.47
N TYR A 31 24.12 13.26 38.54
CA TYR A 31 25.56 13.25 38.72
C TYR A 31 26.00 14.18 39.87
N LEU A 32 25.56 15.44 39.85
CA LEU A 32 25.91 16.45 40.85
C LEU A 32 25.34 16.11 42.25
N THR A 33 24.20 15.43 42.32
CA THR A 33 23.64 14.91 43.59
C THR A 33 24.62 13.94 44.28
N HIS A 34 25.44 13.21 43.52
CA HIS A 34 26.44 12.28 44.04
C HIS A 34 27.89 12.82 44.00
N HIS A 35 28.13 13.95 43.33
CA HIS A 35 29.45 14.56 43.12
C HIS A 35 29.37 16.10 43.20
N PRO A 36 29.04 16.68 44.37
CA PRO A 36 28.83 18.13 44.52
C PRO A 36 30.10 18.97 44.35
N ASP A 37 31.29 18.35 44.46
CA ASP A 37 32.59 19.00 44.33
C ASP A 37 33.16 19.00 42.88
N HIS A 38 32.39 18.54 41.88
CA HIS A 38 32.82 18.39 40.48
C HIS A 38 32.17 19.44 39.56
N GLU A 39 32.86 19.87 38.49
CA GLU A 39 32.22 20.64 37.40
C GLU A 39 31.44 19.69 36.47
N PHE A 40 30.30 20.12 35.93
CA PHE A 40 29.57 19.38 34.89
C PHE A 40 29.33 20.28 33.67
N VAL A 41 29.57 19.74 32.47
CA VAL A 41 29.50 20.47 31.18
C VAL A 41 28.57 19.76 30.18
N VAL A 42 27.52 20.44 29.76
CA VAL A 42 26.62 20.02 28.67
C VAL A 42 27.05 20.72 27.38
N ALA A 43 27.74 20.02 26.49
CA ALA A 43 28.10 20.56 25.19
C ALA A 43 26.92 20.44 24.21
N VAL A 44 26.55 21.53 23.56
CA VAL A 44 25.44 21.59 22.61
C VAL A 44 26.00 21.81 21.20
N ILE A 45 25.99 20.75 20.38
CA ILE A 45 26.64 20.76 19.05
C ILE A 45 26.05 21.79 18.09
N ASP A 46 24.82 22.24 18.32
CA ASP A 46 24.12 23.26 17.55
C ASP A 46 23.76 24.49 18.41
N GLY A 47 24.52 24.74 19.49
CA GLY A 47 24.34 25.85 20.43
C GLY A 47 25.19 27.08 20.11
N ALA A 48 24.65 28.28 20.35
CA ALA A 48 25.26 29.55 19.93
C ALA A 48 26.09 30.29 21.00
N GLY A 49 26.32 29.71 22.18
CA GLY A 49 27.14 30.34 23.23
C GLY A 49 27.13 29.61 24.56
N ASP A 50 28.05 30.02 25.44
CA ASP A 50 28.19 29.50 26.80
C ASP A 50 27.10 30.03 27.74
N ALA A 51 26.60 29.16 28.62
CA ALA A 51 25.65 29.51 29.68
C ALA A 51 25.90 28.69 30.96
N SER A 52 25.20 29.01 32.05
CA SER A 52 25.20 28.24 33.30
C SER A 52 23.79 28.12 33.84
N ALA A 53 23.41 26.91 34.26
CA ALA A 53 22.07 26.58 34.77
C ALA A 53 22.16 25.39 35.75
N ASP A 54 21.33 25.36 36.78
CA ASP A 54 21.19 24.22 37.72
C ASP A 54 22.50 23.60 38.26
N GLY A 55 23.57 24.39 38.40
CA GLY A 55 24.88 23.95 38.88
C GLY A 55 25.81 23.36 37.81
N TYR A 56 25.43 23.37 36.53
CA TYR A 56 26.26 22.92 35.41
C TYR A 56 26.43 24.01 34.34
N ARG A 57 27.48 23.90 33.52
CA ARG A 57 27.72 24.76 32.36
C ARG A 57 27.15 24.17 31.08
N ILE A 58 26.78 25.05 30.17
CA ILE A 58 26.42 24.74 28.78
C ILE A 58 27.47 25.40 27.88
N VAL A 59 27.97 24.69 26.86
CA VAL A 59 29.01 25.20 25.95
C VAL A 59 28.67 24.92 24.47
N GLY A 60 29.14 25.79 23.57
CA GLY A 60 28.95 25.65 22.12
C GLY A 60 30.17 25.08 21.36
N PRO A 61 30.09 24.92 20.02
CA PRO A 61 31.11 24.26 19.20
C PRO A 61 32.53 24.83 19.26
N SER A 62 32.68 26.11 19.60
CA SER A 62 33.98 26.75 19.84
C SER A 62 34.80 26.07 20.94
N SER A 63 34.15 25.32 21.85
CA SER A 63 34.80 24.59 22.95
C SER A 63 35.39 23.23 22.55
N PHE A 64 35.31 22.82 21.28
CA PHE A 64 35.90 21.56 20.80
C PHE A 64 37.36 21.67 20.36
N GLY A 65 37.89 22.87 20.11
CA GLY A 65 39.25 23.02 19.59
C GLY A 65 39.45 22.38 18.20
N ILE A 66 38.40 22.41 17.39
CA ILE A 66 38.39 22.07 15.95
C ILE A 66 38.41 23.39 15.19
N ASP A 67 39.16 23.49 14.10
CA ASP A 67 39.09 24.66 13.22
C ASP A 67 37.73 24.73 12.49
N THR A 68 37.29 25.94 12.16
CA THR A 68 35.94 26.17 11.61
C THR A 68 35.70 25.39 10.30
N GLU A 69 36.71 25.28 9.43
CA GLU A 69 36.61 24.60 8.14
C GLU A 69 36.42 23.08 8.32
N THR A 70 37.26 22.44 9.14
CA THR A 70 37.12 21.02 9.48
C THR A 70 35.81 20.74 10.20
N TYR A 71 35.40 21.62 11.13
CA TYR A 71 34.14 21.45 11.85
C TYR A 71 32.92 21.51 10.92
N LEU A 72 32.89 22.47 9.99
CA LEU A 72 31.80 22.59 9.02
C LEU A 72 31.81 21.48 7.96
N ARG A 73 32.97 20.86 7.68
CA ARG A 73 33.07 19.61 6.89
C ARG A 73 32.47 18.42 7.64
N MET A 74 32.78 18.23 8.92
CA MET A 74 32.15 17.21 9.77
C MET A 74 30.64 17.44 9.90
N ALA A 75 30.20 18.69 10.11
CA ALA A 75 28.78 19.08 10.15
C ALA A 75 28.06 18.93 8.78
N THR A 76 28.79 18.86 7.67
CA THR A 76 28.25 18.47 6.36
C THR A 76 28.15 16.94 6.25
N ALA A 77 29.18 16.20 6.68
CA ALA A 77 29.27 14.74 6.54
C ALA A 77 28.34 13.93 7.48
N TYR A 78 27.93 14.49 8.62
CA TYR A 78 27.30 13.72 9.70
C TYR A 78 25.86 14.13 10.03
N SER A 79 25.05 13.14 10.42
CA SER A 79 23.77 13.36 11.13
C SER A 79 23.99 13.88 12.57
N VAL A 80 22.91 14.16 13.30
CA VAL A 80 22.96 14.68 14.68
C VAL A 80 23.70 13.74 15.64
N THR A 81 23.42 12.43 15.58
CA THR A 81 24.06 11.41 16.43
C THR A 81 25.53 11.19 16.05
N GLU A 82 25.82 11.20 14.75
CA GLU A 82 27.18 11.03 14.22
C GLU A 82 28.06 12.24 14.57
N LEU A 83 27.54 13.47 14.51
CA LEU A 83 28.31 14.65 14.94
C LEU A 83 28.46 14.71 16.48
N ALA A 84 27.41 14.38 17.24
CA ALA A 84 27.47 14.32 18.72
C ALA A 84 28.53 13.31 19.21
N THR A 85 28.66 12.17 18.53
CA THR A 85 29.68 11.16 18.83
C THR A 85 31.06 11.58 18.30
N ALA A 86 31.14 12.17 17.10
CA ALA A 86 32.40 12.63 16.51
C ALA A 86 33.16 13.67 17.35
N VAL A 87 32.46 14.55 18.07
CA VAL A 87 33.10 15.61 18.87
C VAL A 87 33.56 15.17 20.28
N LYS A 88 33.25 13.94 20.72
CA LYS A 88 33.67 13.40 22.03
C LYS A 88 35.18 13.54 22.32
N PRO A 89 36.12 13.05 21.47
CA PRO A 89 37.55 13.19 21.71
C PRO A 89 38.00 14.66 21.82
N TYR A 90 37.42 15.52 20.98
CA TYR A 90 37.77 16.93 20.88
C TYR A 90 37.37 17.71 22.14
N LEU A 91 36.14 17.55 22.62
CA LEU A 91 35.68 18.13 23.90
C LEU A 91 36.53 17.64 25.07
N LEU A 92 36.79 16.33 25.16
CA LEU A 92 37.59 15.75 26.23
C LEU A 92 39.04 16.25 26.21
N ARG A 93 39.62 16.49 25.03
CA ARG A 93 40.96 17.05 24.88
C ARG A 93 41.05 18.47 25.42
N GLU A 94 40.08 19.34 25.12
CA GLU A 94 40.08 20.72 25.65
C GLU A 94 39.76 20.77 27.15
N LEU A 95 38.81 19.96 27.64
CA LEU A 95 38.55 19.83 29.08
C LEU A 95 39.79 19.33 29.86
N ARG A 96 40.58 18.41 29.27
CA ARG A 96 41.85 17.92 29.84
C ARG A 96 42.96 19.00 29.93
N ARG A 97 42.79 20.18 29.33
CA ARG A 97 43.73 21.32 29.46
C ARG A 97 43.51 22.11 30.74
N THR A 98 42.29 22.15 31.25
CA THR A 98 41.91 22.85 32.49
C THR A 98 41.79 21.91 33.68
N HIS A 99 41.34 20.67 33.44
CA HIS A 99 41.11 19.67 34.49
C HIS A 99 42.01 18.44 34.31
N PRO A 100 42.69 17.95 35.37
CA PRO A 100 43.55 16.75 35.29
C PRO A 100 42.77 15.48 34.95
N ILE A 101 41.44 15.47 35.14
CA ILE A 101 40.54 14.34 34.85
C ILE A 101 39.28 14.87 34.19
N ALA A 102 38.85 14.24 33.09
CA ALA A 102 37.56 14.46 32.46
C ALA A 102 36.79 13.13 32.31
N VAL A 103 35.46 13.15 32.49
CA VAL A 103 34.60 11.96 32.42
C VAL A 103 33.40 12.24 31.51
N TYR A 104 33.27 11.49 30.41
CA TYR A 104 32.10 11.55 29.54
C TYR A 104 31.01 10.57 29.99
N LEU A 105 29.75 11.00 29.90
CA LEU A 105 28.53 10.22 30.13
C LEU A 105 27.49 10.51 29.02
N ASP A 106 26.91 9.49 28.40
CA ASP A 106 25.79 9.65 27.44
C ASP A 106 24.53 10.20 28.14
N PRO A 107 23.71 11.04 27.46
CA PRO A 107 22.69 11.88 28.07
C PRO A 107 21.50 11.12 28.68
N ASP A 108 21.29 9.86 28.32
CA ASP A 108 20.25 8.95 28.82
C ASP A 108 20.74 8.01 29.94
N ILE A 109 21.83 8.38 30.60
CA ILE A 109 22.31 7.77 31.84
C ILE A 109 21.71 8.47 33.08
N GLN A 110 21.35 7.68 34.09
CA GLN A 110 21.07 8.18 35.45
C GLN A 110 22.08 7.62 36.46
N VAL A 111 22.64 8.50 37.29
CA VAL A 111 23.54 8.13 38.40
C VAL A 111 22.74 7.85 39.68
N PHE A 112 23.17 6.83 40.44
CA PHE A 112 22.52 6.34 41.66
C PHE A 112 23.46 6.28 42.88
N ALA A 113 24.78 6.40 42.69
CA ALA A 113 25.75 6.43 43.79
C ALA A 113 27.06 7.16 43.38
N PRO A 114 27.88 7.63 44.35
CA PRO A 114 29.19 8.22 44.07
C PRO A 114 30.19 7.24 43.45
N MET A 115 31.11 7.76 42.63
CA MET A 115 32.06 7.00 41.81
C MET A 115 33.53 7.46 41.95
N PRO A 116 34.08 7.70 43.18
CA PRO A 116 35.45 8.19 43.36
C PRO A 116 36.52 7.33 42.68
N GLU A 117 36.28 6.01 42.57
CA GLU A 117 37.14 5.06 41.87
C GLU A 117 37.44 5.44 40.41
N VAL A 118 36.53 6.13 39.71
CA VAL A 118 36.75 6.56 38.31
C VAL A 118 37.89 7.58 38.24
N ALA A 119 37.93 8.53 39.17
CA ALA A 119 38.97 9.56 39.21
C ALA A 119 40.34 8.97 39.57
N GLU A 120 40.38 8.06 40.56
CA GLU A 120 41.60 7.36 40.95
C GLU A 120 42.16 6.48 39.82
N LEU A 121 41.28 5.77 39.09
CA LEU A 121 41.65 4.97 37.94
C LEU A 121 42.13 5.82 36.76
N ALA A 122 41.43 6.90 36.41
CA ALA A 122 41.81 7.80 35.31
C ALA A 122 43.19 8.44 35.57
N ASN A 123 43.44 8.93 36.78
CA ASN A 123 44.72 9.50 37.16
C ASN A 123 45.88 8.48 37.16
N LYS A 124 45.58 7.19 37.41
CA LYS A 124 46.58 6.11 37.48
C LYS A 124 46.82 5.40 36.14
N HIS A 125 45.83 5.35 35.27
CA HIS A 125 45.82 4.50 34.06
C HIS A 125 45.52 5.25 32.76
N SER A 126 45.40 6.59 32.80
CA SER A 126 45.19 7.48 31.66
C SER A 126 43.81 7.36 30.98
N ILE A 127 43.28 6.16 30.78
CA ILE A 127 41.97 5.90 30.19
C ILE A 127 41.21 4.88 31.05
N VAL A 128 39.93 5.11 31.31
CA VAL A 128 39.01 4.19 32.00
C VAL A 128 37.86 3.86 31.06
N LEU A 129 37.72 2.59 30.71
CA LEU A 129 36.68 2.08 29.82
C LEU A 129 35.75 1.13 30.56
N THR A 130 34.47 1.10 30.19
CA THR A 130 33.54 0.01 30.56
C THR A 130 33.25 -0.88 29.35
N PRO A 131 33.36 -2.21 29.47
CA PRO A 131 32.90 -3.12 28.43
C PRO A 131 31.37 -3.23 28.50
N HIS A 132 30.71 -3.59 27.39
CA HIS A 132 29.28 -3.89 27.42
C HIS A 132 29.00 -4.98 28.47
N PHE A 133 29.72 -6.10 28.42
CA PHE A 133 29.63 -7.21 29.39
C PHE A 133 31.02 -7.69 29.82
N THR A 134 31.09 -8.44 30.93
CA THR A 134 32.33 -8.99 31.50
C THR A 134 32.36 -10.53 31.47
N SER A 135 31.19 -11.15 31.32
CA SER A 135 30.94 -12.58 31.14
C SER A 135 30.31 -12.80 29.76
N PRO A 136 30.65 -13.88 29.02
CA PRO A 136 30.12 -14.13 27.69
C PRO A 136 28.59 -14.06 27.63
N LEU A 137 28.05 -13.51 26.53
CA LEU A 137 26.60 -13.50 26.32
C LEU A 137 26.09 -14.94 26.24
N PRO A 138 24.91 -15.25 26.82
CA PRO A 138 24.27 -16.53 26.62
C PRO A 138 24.01 -16.77 25.14
N ARG A 139 24.47 -17.91 24.60
CA ARG A 139 24.17 -18.35 23.23
C ARG A 139 22.77 -18.95 23.14
N ASP A 140 21.79 -18.16 23.59
CA ASP A 140 20.37 -18.50 23.73
C ASP A 140 19.52 -18.05 22.51
N GLY A 141 20.16 -17.46 21.49
CA GLY A 141 19.49 -16.95 20.30
C GLY A 141 18.67 -15.68 20.54
N LYS A 142 18.95 -14.95 21.64
CA LYS A 142 18.27 -13.71 22.03
C LYS A 142 19.14 -12.47 21.84
N GLU A 143 18.47 -11.34 21.77
CA GLU A 143 19.04 -10.00 21.55
C GLU A 143 19.36 -9.30 22.89
N PRO A 144 20.51 -8.59 22.99
CA PRO A 144 21.57 -8.53 21.99
C PRO A 144 22.41 -9.82 21.99
N ASP A 145 22.92 -10.23 20.85
CA ASP A 145 23.87 -11.35 20.73
C ASP A 145 25.32 -10.85 20.58
N ASP A 146 26.27 -11.80 20.54
CA ASP A 146 27.69 -11.49 20.34
C ASP A 146 27.92 -10.64 19.05
N ALA A 147 27.14 -10.88 17.99
CA ALA A 147 27.32 -10.21 16.69
C ALA A 147 26.84 -8.76 16.72
N VAL A 148 25.72 -8.47 17.38
CA VAL A 148 25.24 -7.09 17.62
C VAL A 148 26.29 -6.31 18.39
N ILE A 149 26.81 -6.84 19.50
CA ILE A 149 27.80 -6.12 20.32
C ILE A 149 29.15 -6.01 19.59
N MET A 150 29.61 -7.03 18.87
CA MET A 150 30.82 -6.92 18.03
C MET A 150 30.66 -5.89 16.91
N GLY A 151 29.45 -5.72 16.36
CA GLY A 151 29.12 -4.71 15.36
C GLY A 151 29.07 -3.28 15.91
N THR A 152 28.61 -3.10 17.16
CA THR A 152 28.59 -1.78 17.82
C THR A 152 29.91 -1.42 18.51
N GLY A 153 30.72 -2.40 18.90
CA GLY A 153 31.97 -2.24 19.66
C GLY A 153 31.94 -2.95 21.02
N ILE A 154 33.08 -3.48 21.47
CA ILE A 154 33.20 -4.24 22.71
C ILE A 154 33.09 -3.32 23.94
N PHE A 155 33.75 -2.16 23.87
CA PHE A 155 33.61 -1.10 24.88
C PHE A 155 32.36 -0.27 24.62
N ASN A 156 31.67 0.12 25.69
CA ASN A 156 30.52 1.02 25.60
C ASN A 156 30.97 2.46 25.87
N LEU A 157 30.80 3.35 24.89
CA LEU A 157 31.20 4.77 24.97
C LEU A 157 30.07 5.73 25.37
N GLY A 158 29.02 5.19 25.98
CA GLY A 158 28.23 5.96 26.95
C GLY A 158 28.98 6.28 28.23
N PHE A 159 30.18 5.72 28.43
CA PHE A 159 31.09 6.14 29.48
C PHE A 159 32.55 6.04 29.03
N VAL A 160 33.32 7.11 29.27
CA VAL A 160 34.79 7.05 29.24
C VAL A 160 35.38 8.07 30.21
N GLY A 161 36.32 7.62 31.06
CA GLY A 161 37.15 8.50 31.89
C GLY A 161 38.52 8.69 31.27
N VAL A 162 39.05 9.92 31.27
CA VAL A 162 40.41 10.24 30.81
C VAL A 162 41.17 11.09 31.83
N GLY A 163 42.46 10.83 31.96
CA GLY A 163 43.37 11.50 32.89
C GLY A 163 44.73 11.82 32.25
N PRO A 164 45.80 12.04 33.04
CA PRO A 164 47.12 12.36 32.50
C PRO A 164 47.69 11.19 31.67
N GLY A 165 48.21 11.48 30.47
CA GLY A 165 48.73 10.46 29.54
C GLY A 165 47.68 9.94 28.54
N SER A 166 46.47 10.51 28.52
CA SER A 166 45.41 10.15 27.55
C SER A 166 45.55 10.85 26.20
N GLU A 167 46.50 11.78 26.06
CA GLU A 167 46.51 12.77 24.98
C GLU A 167 46.67 12.10 23.61
N GLY A 168 47.60 11.16 23.47
CA GLY A 168 47.78 10.39 22.23
C GLY A 168 46.61 9.47 21.87
N PHE A 169 45.76 9.08 22.83
CA PHE A 169 44.50 8.39 22.54
C PHE A 169 43.45 9.37 22.00
N LEU A 170 43.31 10.55 22.62
CA LEU A 170 42.36 11.56 22.18
C LEU A 170 42.70 12.07 20.77
N ASP A 171 43.98 12.23 20.45
CA ASP A 171 44.43 12.61 19.11
C ASP A 171 44.20 11.48 18.07
N PHE A 172 44.47 10.21 18.41
CA PHE A 172 44.12 9.06 17.55
C PHE A 172 42.61 8.96 17.31
N TRP A 173 41.81 9.14 18.36
CA TRP A 173 40.35 9.01 18.26
C TRP A 173 39.78 10.17 17.44
N ALA A 174 40.27 11.40 17.63
CA ALA A 174 39.97 12.55 16.78
C ALA A 174 40.30 12.32 15.29
N ASP A 175 41.49 11.80 14.98
CA ASP A 175 41.92 11.46 13.61
C ASP A 175 40.91 10.53 12.91
N ARG A 176 40.43 9.50 13.61
CA ARG A 176 39.41 8.58 13.07
C ARG A 176 38.03 9.21 12.97
N LEU A 177 37.59 9.93 13.99
CA LEU A 177 36.24 10.51 14.02
C LEU A 177 36.08 11.71 13.09
N ARG A 178 37.18 12.25 12.51
CA ARG A 178 37.14 13.22 11.41
C ARG A 178 36.39 12.70 10.17
N HIS A 179 36.43 11.38 9.93
CA HIS A 179 35.77 10.75 8.76
C HIS A 179 34.85 9.57 9.12
N ASP A 180 35.23 8.72 10.07
CA ASP A 180 34.64 7.38 10.26
C ASP A 180 33.65 7.27 11.44
N ALA A 181 33.12 8.38 11.94
CA ALA A 181 32.10 8.41 12.99
C ALA A 181 30.67 8.17 12.46
N ILE A 182 30.49 7.19 11.56
CA ILE A 182 29.21 6.89 10.90
C ILE A 182 28.48 5.67 11.47
N VAL A 183 27.16 5.63 11.29
CA VAL A 183 26.36 4.40 11.47
C VAL A 183 26.38 3.60 10.16
N ALA A 184 27.35 2.69 10.04
CA ALA A 184 27.50 1.80 8.88
C ALA A 184 27.93 0.38 9.32
N PRO A 185 27.00 -0.42 9.89
CA PRO A 185 27.29 -1.78 10.36
C PRO A 185 27.86 -2.70 9.26
N GLU A 186 27.46 -2.47 8.00
CA GLU A 186 27.98 -3.16 6.82
C GLU A 186 29.46 -2.85 6.52
N ARG A 187 29.94 -1.68 6.96
CA ARG A 187 31.36 -1.28 6.97
C ARG A 187 32.06 -1.62 8.30
N GLN A 188 31.39 -2.33 9.21
CA GLN A 188 31.81 -2.58 10.61
C GLN A 188 32.04 -1.31 11.46
N LEU A 189 31.45 -0.18 11.05
CA LEU A 189 31.54 1.11 11.72
C LEU A 189 30.24 1.41 12.49
N PHE A 190 30.41 1.85 13.73
CA PHE A 190 29.32 2.30 14.58
C PHE A 190 29.81 3.48 15.42
N THR A 191 29.60 4.67 14.86
CA THR A 191 29.96 5.98 15.42
C THR A 191 31.39 6.02 15.96
N ASP A 192 31.56 6.56 17.15
CA ASP A 192 32.79 6.67 17.93
C ASP A 192 33.31 5.33 18.49
N GLN A 193 32.43 4.35 18.64
CA GLN A 193 32.61 3.25 19.60
C GLN A 193 33.55 2.15 19.11
N ARG A 194 33.43 1.76 17.83
CA ARG A 194 34.28 0.72 17.20
C ARG A 194 35.77 1.06 17.17
N TRP A 195 36.13 2.33 17.25
CA TRP A 195 37.53 2.77 17.28
C TRP A 195 38.21 2.51 18.62
N VAL A 196 37.45 2.43 19.71
CA VAL A 196 37.99 2.18 21.06
C VAL A 196 38.31 0.70 21.30
N ASP A 197 37.83 -0.22 20.46
CA ASP A 197 38.26 -1.63 20.47
C ASP A 197 39.78 -1.79 20.25
N GLN A 198 40.46 -0.77 19.69
CA GLN A 198 41.92 -0.74 19.51
C GLN A 198 42.69 -0.22 20.74
N VAL A 199 42.03 0.46 21.69
CA VAL A 199 42.69 1.05 22.87
C VAL A 199 43.52 0.05 23.66
N PRO A 200 43.08 -1.21 23.90
CA PRO A 200 43.87 -2.18 24.63
C PRO A 200 45.21 -2.58 24.00
N ALA A 201 45.37 -2.39 22.69
CA ALA A 201 46.61 -2.68 21.97
C ALA A 201 47.52 -1.44 21.83
N LEU A 202 46.94 -0.23 21.82
CA LEU A 202 47.63 1.01 21.46
C LEU A 202 47.98 1.92 22.65
N PHE A 203 47.17 1.92 23.72
CA PHE A 203 47.27 2.94 24.78
C PHE A 203 47.21 2.36 26.20
N ARG A 204 47.81 3.10 27.14
CA ARG A 204 47.65 2.86 28.57
C ARG A 204 46.19 3.11 28.95
N HIS A 205 45.56 2.10 29.54
CA HIS A 205 44.16 2.12 29.90
C HIS A 205 43.91 1.21 31.11
N THR A 206 42.69 1.23 31.63
CA THR A 206 42.15 0.21 32.52
C THR A 206 40.69 -0.05 32.20
N VAL A 207 40.24 -1.29 32.37
CA VAL A 207 38.86 -1.71 32.12
C VAL A 207 38.16 -1.83 33.47
N LEU A 208 37.12 -1.03 33.68
CA LEU A 208 36.31 -1.04 34.89
C LEU A 208 35.24 -2.13 34.78
N THR A 209 35.39 -3.16 35.62
CA THR A 209 34.58 -4.39 35.59
C THR A 209 33.65 -4.56 36.79
N ASP A 210 33.49 -3.56 37.64
CA ASP A 210 32.52 -3.61 38.75
C ASP A 210 31.08 -3.56 38.18
N PRO A 211 30.21 -4.56 38.49
CA PRO A 211 28.88 -4.68 37.89
C PRO A 211 27.88 -3.60 38.36
N GLY A 212 28.25 -2.71 39.28
CA GLY A 212 27.48 -1.50 39.57
C GLY A 212 27.55 -0.44 38.46
N PHE A 213 28.58 -0.48 37.60
CA PHE A 213 28.77 0.48 36.50
C PHE A 213 28.09 0.05 35.21
N ASN A 214 27.68 1.04 34.40
CA ASN A 214 27.17 0.89 33.04
C ASN A 214 26.18 -0.27 32.86
N VAL A 215 25.16 -0.31 33.73
CA VAL A 215 24.12 -1.35 33.73
C VAL A 215 23.06 -1.01 32.71
N ALA A 216 22.73 -1.94 31.81
CA ALA A 216 21.88 -1.68 30.65
C ALA A 216 21.31 -2.97 30.05
N TYR A 217 20.52 -2.84 28.97
CA TYR A 217 19.86 -3.98 28.31
C TYR A 217 20.83 -5.09 27.85
N TRP A 218 22.10 -4.75 27.58
CA TRP A 218 23.12 -5.68 27.08
C TRP A 218 23.88 -6.48 28.16
N ASN A 219 23.69 -6.21 29.45
CA ASN A 219 24.41 -6.91 30.53
C ASN A 219 23.57 -7.37 31.72
N LEU A 220 22.25 -7.24 31.65
CA LEU A 220 21.33 -7.78 32.67
C LEU A 220 21.32 -9.33 32.78
N HIS A 221 22.09 -10.05 31.97
CA HIS A 221 22.38 -11.48 32.18
C HIS A 221 23.43 -11.74 33.27
N GLU A 222 24.35 -10.80 33.50
CA GLU A 222 25.39 -10.86 34.56
C GLU A 222 25.12 -9.86 35.70
N ARG A 223 24.51 -8.70 35.39
CA ARG A 223 24.26 -7.58 36.32
C ARG A 223 22.78 -7.54 36.75
N GLU A 224 22.29 -8.63 37.34
CA GLU A 224 20.88 -8.65 37.78
C GLU A 224 20.58 -7.50 38.76
N VAL A 225 19.56 -6.70 38.43
CA VAL A 225 19.10 -5.56 39.23
C VAL A 225 18.10 -6.03 40.29
N VAL A 226 18.51 -5.99 41.55
CA VAL A 226 17.68 -6.33 42.72
C VAL A 226 17.69 -5.18 43.74
N ARG A 227 16.80 -5.26 44.74
CA ARG A 227 16.93 -4.46 45.96
C ARG A 227 17.43 -5.32 47.11
N ASP A 228 18.32 -4.76 47.92
CA ASP A 228 18.80 -5.40 49.15
C ASP A 228 17.79 -5.25 50.31
N SER A 229 18.14 -5.75 51.50
CA SER A 229 17.34 -5.64 52.73
C SER A 229 17.09 -4.20 53.16
N ASP A 230 17.98 -3.30 52.79
CA ASP A 230 18.04 -1.91 53.26
C ASP A 230 17.35 -0.98 52.25
N GLY A 231 16.90 -1.54 51.12
CA GLY A 231 16.13 -0.88 50.07
C GLY A 231 16.98 -0.31 48.94
N ASN A 232 18.31 -0.39 48.98
CA ASN A 232 19.18 0.13 47.93
C ASN A 232 19.04 -0.70 46.65
N VAL A 233 19.32 -0.09 45.50
CA VAL A 233 19.38 -0.82 44.22
C VAL A 233 20.79 -1.35 44.03
N THR A 234 20.92 -2.65 43.77
CA THR A 234 22.18 -3.33 43.47
C THR A 234 22.11 -3.99 42.10
N ALA A 235 23.26 -4.13 41.45
CA ALA A 235 23.44 -4.81 40.17
C ALA A 235 24.62 -5.80 40.31
N GLY A 236 24.38 -7.08 40.03
CA GLY A 236 25.41 -8.12 40.19
C GLY A 236 26.01 -8.22 41.61
N GLY A 237 25.22 -7.88 42.64
CA GLY A 237 25.66 -7.86 44.04
C GLY A 237 26.52 -6.65 44.45
N ARG A 238 26.66 -5.62 43.61
CA ARG A 238 27.29 -4.33 43.94
C ARG A 238 26.27 -3.19 43.92
N PRO A 239 26.47 -2.09 44.69
CA PRO A 239 25.60 -0.92 44.61
C PRO A 239 25.54 -0.37 43.18
N LEU A 240 24.33 -0.11 42.66
CA LEU A 240 24.17 0.50 41.34
C LEU A 240 24.82 1.89 41.32
N ARG A 241 25.78 2.11 40.42
CA ARG A 241 26.47 3.39 40.23
C ARG A 241 25.75 4.24 39.20
N PHE A 242 25.51 3.68 38.01
CA PHE A 242 24.66 4.29 37.00
C PHE A 242 24.00 3.24 36.10
N PHE A 243 22.80 3.57 35.63
CA PHE A 243 22.06 2.79 34.63
C PHE A 243 21.95 3.60 33.34
N HIS A 244 22.19 2.95 32.20
CA HIS A 244 22.13 3.56 30.87
C HIS A 244 20.82 3.11 30.21
N PHE A 245 19.85 4.02 30.08
CA PHE A 245 18.50 3.73 29.60
C PHE A 245 18.42 3.72 28.07
N SER A 246 19.44 3.15 27.42
CA SER A 246 19.62 3.16 25.97
C SER A 246 18.40 2.63 25.24
N GLY A 247 17.71 3.52 24.52
CA GLY A 247 16.50 3.24 23.76
C GLY A 247 15.22 3.02 24.58
N TYR A 248 15.18 3.40 25.86
CA TYR A 248 13.93 3.43 26.64
C TYR A 248 12.98 4.52 26.15
N ARG A 249 11.65 4.29 26.23
CA ARG A 249 10.61 5.27 25.89
C ARG A 249 9.45 5.22 26.90
N PRO A 250 9.13 6.30 27.63
CA PRO A 250 8.07 6.32 28.64
C PRO A 250 6.66 5.99 28.13
N GLU A 251 6.45 6.00 26.81
CA GLU A 251 5.18 5.76 26.12
C GLU A 251 4.92 4.27 25.90
N ARG A 252 5.97 3.43 25.98
CA ARG A 252 5.89 1.95 25.87
C ARG A 252 6.50 1.28 27.11
N PRO A 253 6.00 1.53 28.33
CA PRO A 253 6.67 1.15 29.59
C PRO A 253 6.71 -0.37 29.86
N TRP A 254 6.12 -1.20 29.00
CA TRP A 254 6.35 -2.66 29.01
C TRP A 254 7.68 -3.07 28.35
N LEU A 255 8.40 -2.14 27.71
CA LEU A 255 9.66 -2.37 27.02
C LEU A 255 10.82 -1.72 27.78
N LEU A 256 11.93 -2.45 27.92
CA LEU A 256 13.18 -1.91 28.46
C LEU A 256 13.89 -1.01 27.43
N THR A 257 13.84 -1.38 26.16
CA THR A 257 14.50 -0.68 25.05
C THR A 257 13.80 -1.00 23.72
N TYR A 258 13.89 -0.10 22.74
CA TYR A 258 13.54 -0.42 21.34
C TYR A 258 14.66 -1.12 20.57
N HIS A 259 15.88 -1.22 21.11
CA HIS A 259 17.02 -1.84 20.41
C HIS A 259 17.00 -3.38 20.35
N CYS A 260 16.16 -4.05 21.15
CA CYS A 260 16.00 -5.52 21.15
C CYS A 260 14.56 -5.90 20.83
N ALA A 261 14.08 -5.44 19.67
CA ALA A 261 12.69 -5.51 19.25
C ALA A 261 12.21 -6.90 18.82
N ARG A 262 13.09 -7.87 18.57
CA ARG A 262 12.74 -9.11 17.87
C ARG A 262 12.85 -10.36 18.74
N LYS A 263 13.87 -10.45 19.61
CA LYS A 263 14.09 -11.58 20.54
C LYS A 263 14.68 -11.11 21.87
N PRO A 264 14.05 -10.19 22.62
CA PRO A 264 14.63 -9.61 23.83
C PRO A 264 15.05 -10.67 24.87
N ARG A 265 16.31 -10.62 25.34
CA ARG A 265 16.78 -11.48 26.45
C ARG A 265 16.12 -11.15 27.77
N VAL A 266 15.77 -9.88 27.98
CA VAL A 266 15.17 -9.36 29.22
C VAL A 266 13.69 -9.04 28.98
N LEU A 267 12.83 -9.66 29.78
CA LEU A 267 11.40 -9.36 29.85
C LEU A 267 11.09 -8.70 31.20
N LEU A 268 10.35 -7.58 31.18
CA LEU A 268 9.97 -6.84 32.39
C LEU A 268 8.91 -7.58 33.20
N SER A 269 8.07 -8.41 32.55
CA SER A 269 7.17 -9.39 33.17
C SER A 269 7.89 -10.34 34.12
N GLN A 270 9.17 -10.60 33.88
CA GLN A 270 10.01 -11.51 34.65
C GLN A 270 10.95 -10.80 35.64
N ARG A 271 11.04 -9.46 35.61
CA ARG A 271 12.00 -8.67 36.41
C ARG A 271 11.33 -7.46 37.12
N PRO A 272 10.51 -7.66 38.17
CA PRO A 272 9.74 -6.57 38.81
C PRO A 272 10.58 -5.46 39.45
N ALA A 273 11.83 -5.73 39.85
CA ALA A 273 12.74 -4.72 40.39
C ALA A 273 13.24 -3.76 39.29
N LEU A 274 13.63 -4.30 38.13
CA LEU A 274 14.04 -3.54 36.95
C LEU A 274 12.88 -2.73 36.36
N ARG A 275 11.67 -3.30 36.31
CA ARG A 275 10.49 -2.57 35.82
C ARG A 275 10.27 -1.26 36.58
N ARG A 276 10.32 -1.30 37.92
CA ARG A 276 10.22 -0.10 38.77
C ARG A 276 11.34 0.93 38.56
N LEU A 277 12.53 0.50 38.10
CA LEU A 277 13.61 1.42 37.74
C LEU A 277 13.23 2.24 36.50
N CYS A 278 12.66 1.57 35.49
CA CYS A 278 12.19 2.20 34.25
C CYS A 278 11.02 3.16 34.50
N ASP A 279 10.06 2.77 35.34
CA ASP A 279 8.92 3.62 35.73
C ASP A 279 9.38 4.93 36.38
N VAL A 280 10.39 4.88 37.27
CA VAL A 280 10.98 6.06 37.94
C VAL A 280 11.73 6.96 36.96
N TYR A 281 12.55 6.39 36.07
CA TYR A 281 13.26 7.18 35.06
C TYR A 281 12.31 7.85 34.05
N GLY A 282 11.24 7.16 33.64
CA GLY A 282 10.19 7.73 32.79
C GLY A 282 9.45 8.92 33.42
N ALA A 283 9.27 8.91 34.74
CA ALA A 283 8.74 10.07 35.47
C ALA A 283 9.77 11.22 35.55
N ALA A 284 11.05 10.92 35.74
CA ALA A 284 12.12 11.92 35.81
C ALA A 284 12.31 12.67 34.47
N LEU A 285 12.25 11.97 33.33
CA LEU A 285 12.28 12.59 32.00
C LEU A 285 11.14 13.60 31.81
N LYS A 286 9.90 13.19 32.11
CA LYS A 286 8.72 14.07 32.00
C LYS A 286 8.86 15.32 32.88
N ALA A 287 9.37 15.16 34.11
CA ALA A 287 9.67 16.27 35.02
C ALA A 287 10.83 17.19 34.56
N ALA A 288 11.72 16.74 33.67
CA ALA A 288 12.81 17.54 33.13
C ALA A 288 12.42 18.38 31.89
N GLY A 289 11.16 18.27 31.45
CA GLY A 289 10.65 18.91 30.24
C GLY A 289 10.84 18.07 28.97
N TYR A 290 10.86 16.74 29.08
CA TYR A 290 10.74 15.85 27.93
C TYR A 290 9.34 16.02 27.33
N ALA A 291 9.26 16.70 26.19
CA ALA A 291 8.03 16.84 25.41
C ALA A 291 7.59 15.48 24.85
N GLU A 292 6.32 15.35 24.48
CA GLU A 292 5.75 14.07 24.02
C GLU A 292 6.39 13.54 22.72
N THR A 293 7.10 14.39 21.98
CA THR A 293 8.06 14.02 20.92
C THR A 293 9.37 14.80 21.07
N LEU A 294 10.49 14.17 20.68
CA LEU A 294 11.83 14.80 20.64
C LEU A 294 12.01 15.73 19.42
N ASP A 295 11.08 15.71 18.48
CA ASP A 295 11.16 16.37 17.18
C ASP A 295 10.78 17.86 17.25
N ALA A 296 10.33 18.35 18.42
CA ALA A 296 9.87 19.72 18.64
C ALA A 296 10.98 20.80 18.62
N VAL A 297 12.26 20.43 18.50
CA VAL A 297 13.40 21.37 18.41
C VAL A 297 14.33 20.97 17.27
N PRO A 298 14.44 21.77 16.19
CA PRO A 298 15.20 21.40 14.99
C PRO A 298 16.72 21.51 15.18
N TYR A 299 17.44 20.61 14.53
CA TYR A 299 18.91 20.51 14.55
C TYR A 299 19.58 21.55 13.65
N GLY A 300 20.51 22.33 14.21
CA GLY A 300 21.08 23.52 13.54
C GLY A 300 21.91 23.29 12.27
N TYR A 301 22.32 22.06 11.94
CA TYR A 301 23.10 21.76 10.73
C TYR A 301 22.30 21.01 9.65
N ALA A 302 20.97 21.14 9.64
CA ALA A 302 20.09 20.53 8.62
C ALA A 302 20.10 21.22 7.24
N THR A 303 20.72 22.40 7.12
CA THR A 303 20.75 23.23 5.91
C THR A 303 22.17 23.45 5.38
N PHE A 304 22.30 23.97 4.16
CA PHE A 304 23.45 24.72 3.67
C PHE A 304 23.61 26.06 4.41
N GLY A 305 24.75 26.74 4.19
CA GLY A 305 25.06 28.06 4.75
C GLY A 305 24.18 29.20 4.21
N ASP A 306 23.60 29.04 3.03
CA ASP A 306 22.56 29.94 2.49
C ASP A 306 21.15 29.67 3.04
N GLY A 307 20.98 28.68 3.93
CA GLY A 307 19.71 28.28 4.52
C GLY A 307 18.91 27.25 3.72
N THR A 308 19.34 26.86 2.51
CA THR A 308 18.69 25.80 1.72
C THR A 308 18.78 24.45 2.46
N PRO A 309 17.74 23.60 2.52
CA PRO A 309 17.84 22.27 3.12
C PRO A 309 18.90 21.38 2.43
N LEU A 310 19.62 20.56 3.21
CA LEU A 310 20.55 19.55 2.67
C LEU A 310 19.74 18.36 2.11
N PRO A 311 19.92 17.96 0.84
CA PRO A 311 19.17 16.84 0.25
C PRO A 311 19.42 15.50 0.98
N PRO A 312 18.44 14.58 0.99
CA PRO A 312 18.65 13.20 1.41
C PRO A 312 19.86 12.57 0.68
N GLY A 313 20.62 11.73 1.38
CA GLY A 313 21.83 11.09 0.84
C GLY A 313 23.05 12.02 0.66
N CYS A 314 22.88 13.33 0.51
CA CYS A 314 23.95 14.32 0.25
C CYS A 314 25.17 14.15 1.18
N ARG A 315 24.92 13.93 2.48
CA ARG A 315 25.96 13.73 3.50
C ARG A 315 26.89 12.56 3.18
N ARG A 316 26.32 11.42 2.78
CA ARG A 316 27.04 10.19 2.41
C ARG A 316 27.87 10.40 1.15
N VAL A 317 27.28 11.01 0.12
CA VAL A 317 27.96 11.29 -1.16
C VAL A 317 29.13 12.26 -0.95
N PHE A 318 28.92 13.36 -0.20
CA PHE A 318 29.99 14.29 0.17
C PHE A 318 31.11 13.61 0.96
N ARG A 319 30.77 12.84 2.00
CA ARG A 319 31.74 12.13 2.85
C ARG A 319 32.62 11.17 2.06
N ASP A 320 32.01 10.27 1.29
CA ASP A 320 32.74 9.25 0.53
C ASP A 320 33.59 9.92 -0.58
N GLY A 321 33.15 11.07 -1.12
CA GLY A 321 33.94 11.93 -1.99
C GLY A 321 35.12 12.63 -1.31
N TRP A 322 34.96 13.11 -0.07
CA TRP A 322 36.01 13.78 0.71
C TRP A 322 37.16 12.80 1.02
N ILE A 323 36.83 11.59 1.47
CA ILE A 323 37.79 10.52 1.72
C ILE A 323 38.52 10.13 0.42
N ALA A 324 37.77 9.97 -0.69
CA ALA A 324 38.35 9.65 -1.98
C ALA A 324 39.30 10.74 -2.53
N ALA A 325 39.05 12.01 -2.20
CA ALA A 325 39.92 13.11 -2.60
C ALA A 325 41.22 13.17 -1.77
N GLU A 326 41.13 13.10 -0.42
CA GLU A 326 42.30 13.08 0.45
C GLU A 326 43.24 11.90 0.14
N LEU A 327 42.71 10.71 -0.11
CA LEU A 327 43.50 9.51 -0.42
C LEU A 327 44.29 9.58 -1.73
N LYS A 328 43.90 10.45 -2.66
CA LYS A 328 44.56 10.60 -3.98
C LYS A 328 45.39 11.88 -4.11
N GLY A 329 45.24 12.83 -3.18
CA GLY A 329 45.72 14.21 -3.37
C GLY A 329 44.92 14.99 -4.43
N GLU A 330 43.67 14.60 -4.69
CA GLU A 330 42.74 15.38 -5.53
C GLU A 330 42.17 16.57 -4.71
N PRO A 331 41.71 17.66 -5.36
CA PRO A 331 41.01 18.75 -4.66
C PRO A 331 39.81 18.24 -3.86
N LEU A 332 39.71 18.64 -2.59
CA LEU A 332 38.62 18.19 -1.72
C LEU A 332 37.28 18.73 -2.22
N PRO A 333 36.17 17.97 -2.09
CA PRO A 333 34.86 18.51 -2.36
C PRO A 333 34.58 19.71 -1.42
N PRO A 334 33.97 20.79 -1.93
CA PRO A 334 33.54 21.92 -1.10
C PRO A 334 32.44 21.49 -0.14
N HIS A 335 32.37 22.11 1.03
CA HIS A 335 31.42 21.78 2.10
C HIS A 335 30.16 22.66 2.03
N ALA A 336 29.13 22.33 2.81
CA ALA A 336 27.83 22.99 2.70
C ALA A 336 27.76 24.42 3.27
N PHE A 337 28.82 24.92 3.88
CA PHE A 337 28.81 26.14 4.71
C PHE A 337 29.94 27.13 4.37
N GLY A 338 30.44 27.11 3.14
CA GLY A 338 31.48 28.03 2.68
C GLY A 338 30.99 29.48 2.55
N GLU A 339 31.90 30.41 2.26
CA GLU A 339 31.57 31.82 1.97
C GLU A 339 30.65 31.97 0.73
N ASP A 340 30.58 30.94 -0.12
CA ASP A 340 29.68 30.81 -1.28
C ASP A 340 28.27 30.28 -0.94
N GLY A 341 27.98 30.05 0.35
CA GLY A 341 26.74 29.43 0.82
C GLY A 341 26.62 27.93 0.51
N GLY A 342 27.68 27.28 0.03
CA GLY A 342 27.69 25.88 -0.42
C GLY A 342 27.34 25.68 -1.90
N ALA A 343 27.44 26.72 -2.73
CA ALA A 343 27.16 26.65 -4.17
C ALA A 343 28.00 25.60 -4.91
N ALA A 344 29.31 25.56 -4.65
CA ALA A 344 30.23 24.64 -5.34
C ALA A 344 29.97 23.15 -5.01
N LEU A 345 29.36 22.83 -3.87
CA LEU A 345 28.98 21.45 -3.52
C LEU A 345 27.82 20.96 -4.41
N ARG A 346 26.92 21.86 -4.80
CA ARG A 346 25.77 21.55 -5.67
C ARG A 346 26.25 21.17 -7.08
N GLU A 347 27.21 21.91 -7.64
CA GLU A 347 27.84 21.58 -8.92
C GLU A 347 28.55 20.22 -8.90
N TRP A 348 29.29 19.91 -7.83
CA TRP A 348 29.98 18.62 -7.69
C TRP A 348 29.00 17.43 -7.66
N LEU A 349 27.91 17.55 -6.90
CA LEU A 349 26.84 16.55 -6.78
C LEU A 349 26.04 16.34 -8.08
N ALA A 350 25.96 17.37 -8.93
CA ALA A 350 25.23 17.32 -10.21
C ALA A 350 25.88 16.43 -11.28
N SER A 351 27.18 16.13 -11.15
CA SER A 351 27.96 15.44 -12.17
C SER A 351 28.00 13.89 -12.00
N PRO A 352 28.24 13.10 -13.06
CA PRO A 352 28.39 11.65 -12.97
C PRO A 352 29.70 11.21 -12.31
N ALA A 353 29.67 10.06 -11.64
CA ALA A 353 30.85 9.42 -11.05
C ALA A 353 31.58 8.48 -12.02
N ASP A 354 30.85 7.81 -12.92
CA ASP A 354 31.38 6.72 -13.74
C ASP A 354 30.66 6.57 -15.10
N HIS A 355 31.11 5.61 -15.91
CA HIS A 355 30.62 5.38 -17.26
C HIS A 355 29.28 4.61 -17.33
N GLY A 356 28.93 3.82 -16.30
CA GLY A 356 27.63 3.14 -16.21
C GLY A 356 26.51 4.11 -15.85
N GLN A 357 26.79 5.04 -14.91
CA GLN A 357 25.97 6.23 -14.71
C GLN A 357 25.81 7.00 -16.02
N ALA A 358 26.91 7.37 -16.69
CA ALA A 358 26.85 8.12 -17.95
C ALA A 358 26.11 7.39 -19.10
N ALA A 359 26.17 6.05 -19.18
CA ALA A 359 25.47 5.26 -20.20
C ALA A 359 23.95 5.26 -20.02
N ALA A 360 23.47 5.27 -18.77
CA ALA A 360 22.07 5.57 -18.43
C ALA A 360 21.83 7.07 -18.21
N GLY A 361 22.82 7.92 -18.52
CA GLY A 361 22.87 9.37 -18.31
C GLY A 361 22.79 9.87 -16.85
N LEU A 362 22.76 9.00 -15.84
CA LEU A 362 22.59 9.34 -14.43
C LEU A 362 23.79 10.10 -13.85
N ASN A 363 23.57 10.73 -12.69
CA ASN A 363 24.58 11.47 -11.93
C ASN A 363 24.64 11.00 -10.46
N ARG A 364 25.63 11.50 -9.71
CA ARG A 364 25.86 11.11 -8.30
C ARG A 364 24.61 11.24 -7.43
N LEU A 365 23.93 12.38 -7.48
CA LEU A 365 22.78 12.62 -6.60
C LEU A 365 21.55 11.83 -7.05
N ALA A 366 21.29 11.73 -8.36
CA ALA A 366 20.20 10.92 -8.89
C ALA A 366 20.34 9.44 -8.50
N LEU A 367 21.54 8.85 -8.60
CA LEU A 367 21.75 7.46 -8.19
C LEU A 367 21.66 7.31 -6.65
N ALA A 368 22.20 8.24 -5.87
CA ALA A 368 22.08 8.20 -4.40
C ALA A 368 20.62 8.33 -3.91
N VAL A 369 19.78 9.07 -4.65
CA VAL A 369 18.33 9.15 -4.41
C VAL A 369 17.64 7.81 -4.71
N TRP A 370 18.03 7.10 -5.77
CA TRP A 370 17.57 5.72 -6.01
C TRP A 370 18.04 4.75 -4.93
N GLU A 371 19.34 4.73 -4.60
CA GLU A 371 19.94 3.84 -3.59
C GLU A 371 19.32 4.00 -2.19
N SER A 372 18.73 5.17 -1.90
CA SER A 372 18.10 5.47 -0.61
C SER A 372 16.57 5.34 -0.59
N ARG A 373 15.90 5.23 -1.75
CA ARG A 373 14.43 5.11 -1.85
C ARG A 373 14.00 3.75 -2.39
N ILE A 374 13.48 2.91 -1.50
CA ILE A 374 12.92 1.60 -1.85
C ILE A 374 11.76 1.73 -2.85
N ASP A 375 10.98 2.81 -2.80
CA ASP A 375 9.91 3.09 -3.74
C ASP A 375 10.42 3.40 -5.16
N LEU A 376 11.61 4.02 -5.30
CA LEU A 376 12.26 4.21 -6.59
C LEU A 376 12.97 2.94 -7.07
N GLN A 377 13.40 2.06 -6.15
CA GLN A 377 13.85 0.70 -6.46
C GLN A 377 12.70 -0.25 -6.83
N LEU A 378 11.46 0.06 -6.43
CA LEU A 378 10.24 -0.67 -6.82
C LEU A 378 9.65 -0.15 -8.13
N ALA A 379 9.61 1.17 -8.32
CA ALA A 379 9.17 1.80 -9.56
C ALA A 379 10.20 1.59 -10.70
N PHE A 380 11.49 1.54 -10.37
CA PHE A 380 12.58 1.38 -11.33
C PHE A 380 13.69 0.43 -10.82
N PRO A 381 13.45 -0.90 -10.75
CA PRO A 381 14.42 -1.88 -10.24
C PRO A 381 15.79 -1.88 -10.91
N HIS A 382 15.86 -1.47 -12.19
CA HIS A 382 17.06 -1.44 -13.00
C HIS A 382 17.25 -0.04 -13.62
N PRO A 383 17.67 0.97 -12.82
CA PRO A 383 17.77 2.37 -13.25
C PRO A 383 18.87 2.60 -14.30
N THR A 384 19.86 1.72 -14.34
CA THR A 384 20.93 1.63 -15.34
C THR A 384 20.68 0.55 -16.40
N GLY A 385 19.50 -0.07 -16.36
CA GLY A 385 19.06 -1.17 -17.23
C GLY A 385 17.62 -0.93 -17.70
N GLY A 386 16.76 -1.96 -17.64
CA GLY A 386 15.41 -1.95 -18.23
C GLY A 386 14.54 -0.74 -17.88
N ASP A 387 14.57 -0.31 -16.62
CA ASP A 387 13.68 0.75 -16.10
C ASP A 387 14.27 2.15 -16.22
N SER A 388 15.51 2.24 -16.75
CA SER A 388 16.17 3.51 -17.05
C SER A 388 15.22 4.45 -17.79
N ALA A 389 14.39 3.98 -18.74
CA ALA A 389 13.43 4.84 -19.44
C ALA A 389 12.58 5.71 -18.51
N GLY A 390 11.98 5.08 -17.50
CA GLY A 390 11.08 5.71 -16.54
C GLY A 390 11.79 6.49 -15.45
N PHE A 391 12.89 5.96 -14.87
CA PHE A 391 13.54 6.56 -13.68
C PHE A 391 14.02 8.01 -13.90
N ARG A 392 14.16 8.37 -15.15
CA ARG A 392 14.77 9.62 -15.58
C ARG A 392 13.74 10.64 -16.01
N SER A 393 12.68 10.16 -16.67
CA SER A 393 11.45 10.90 -16.80
C SER A 393 10.98 11.31 -15.40
N TRP A 394 11.10 10.40 -14.42
CA TRP A 394 10.92 10.68 -12.99
C TRP A 394 11.91 11.71 -12.43
N CYS A 395 13.21 11.60 -12.71
CA CYS A 395 14.19 12.61 -12.29
C CYS A 395 13.85 13.99 -12.84
N GLU A 396 13.57 14.08 -14.15
CA GLU A 396 13.31 15.30 -14.91
C GLU A 396 11.99 15.97 -14.46
N SER A 397 10.96 15.20 -14.13
CA SER A 397 9.64 15.71 -13.73
C SER A 397 9.48 15.89 -12.21
N SER A 398 9.76 14.85 -11.42
CA SER A 398 9.21 14.69 -10.07
C SER A 398 10.25 14.71 -8.97
N GLY A 399 11.48 14.29 -9.25
CA GLY A 399 12.60 14.48 -8.33
C GLY A 399 12.63 15.89 -7.73
N PRO A 400 12.47 16.95 -8.55
CA PRO A 400 12.31 18.33 -8.10
C PRO A 400 11.01 18.66 -7.35
N VAL A 401 9.90 18.01 -7.69
CA VAL A 401 8.56 18.30 -7.12
C VAL A 401 8.42 17.66 -5.73
N GLU A 402 8.97 16.46 -5.54
CA GLU A 402 9.02 15.77 -4.25
C GLU A 402 10.16 16.26 -3.34
N GLY A 403 10.98 17.21 -3.81
CA GLY A 403 12.18 17.69 -3.09
C GLY A 403 13.30 16.65 -2.95
N ALA A 404 13.16 15.48 -3.56
CA ALA A 404 14.11 14.36 -3.46
C ALA A 404 15.38 14.59 -4.27
N LEU A 405 15.25 15.18 -5.46
CA LEU A 405 16.36 15.49 -6.37
C LEU A 405 16.22 16.95 -6.84
N PRO A 406 17.05 17.90 -6.35
CA PRO A 406 16.94 19.29 -6.75
C PRO A 406 17.17 19.46 -8.26
N ARG A 407 16.61 20.53 -8.86
CA ARG A 407 16.56 20.79 -10.32
C ARG A 407 17.89 20.76 -11.09
N TRP A 408 19.02 20.60 -10.41
CA TRP A 408 20.36 20.70 -10.99
C TRP A 408 20.99 19.37 -11.54
N ALA A 409 20.28 18.25 -11.91
CA ALA A 409 20.93 16.98 -12.44
C ALA A 409 20.11 15.79 -13.20
N MET A 410 20.34 15.31 -14.52
CA MET A 410 19.46 14.40 -15.45
C MET A 410 20.01 13.35 -16.62
N PRO A 411 19.27 12.32 -17.27
CA PRO A 411 19.69 10.93 -17.90
C PRO A 411 19.09 10.14 -19.28
N VAL A 412 19.20 8.76 -19.66
CA VAL A 412 18.65 7.85 -20.90
C VAL A 412 18.03 6.28 -20.79
N ALA A 413 17.29 5.51 -21.76
CA ALA A 413 16.12 4.40 -21.72
C ALA A 413 15.97 2.85 -22.41
N VAL A 414 14.94 1.87 -22.16
CA VAL A 414 14.63 0.36 -22.72
C VAL A 414 13.16 -0.51 -22.60
N PRO A 415 12.84 -1.89 -22.99
CA PRO A 415 11.47 -2.70 -23.34
C PRO A 415 10.81 -4.15 -22.74
N THR A 416 10.10 -5.18 -23.48
CA THR A 416 8.79 -6.13 -23.23
C THR A 416 8.52 -7.79 -23.51
N PRO A 417 7.29 -8.56 -23.34
CA PRO A 417 6.92 -10.14 -23.20
C PRO A 417 5.81 -11.12 -24.05
N GLN A 418 5.16 -12.33 -23.61
CA GLN A 418 4.48 -13.60 -24.38
C GLN A 418 3.30 -14.70 -23.84
N GLU A 419 2.60 -15.63 -24.69
CA GLU A 419 1.28 -16.59 -24.81
C GLU A 419 0.88 -18.15 -24.28
N PRO A 420 -0.40 -18.81 -24.43
CA PRO A 420 -1.03 -20.17 -23.91
C PRO A 420 -2.12 -21.21 -24.67
N ASP A 421 -2.73 -22.33 -24.07
CA ASP A 421 -3.69 -23.50 -24.59
C ASP A 421 -5.28 -23.55 -24.31
N GLU A 422 -6.07 -24.64 -24.63
CA GLU A 422 -7.59 -24.78 -24.73
C GLU A 422 -8.47 -25.83 -23.94
N ASP A 423 -7.99 -26.92 -23.29
CA ASP A 423 -8.86 -27.98 -22.69
C ASP A 423 -9.69 -27.57 -21.43
N PHE A 424 -10.74 -28.34 -21.05
CA PHE A 424 -11.44 -28.19 -19.76
C PHE A 424 -10.62 -28.73 -18.59
N GLY A 425 -10.28 -27.84 -17.68
CA GLY A 425 -9.59 -28.10 -16.42
C GLY A 425 -9.18 -26.76 -15.80
N VAL A 426 -8.50 -26.79 -14.66
CA VAL A 426 -8.12 -25.58 -13.91
C VAL A 426 -6.64 -25.60 -13.51
N ASN A 427 -5.92 -24.51 -13.73
CA ASN A 427 -4.62 -24.30 -13.11
C ASN A 427 -4.85 -23.79 -11.67
N LEU A 428 -4.38 -24.47 -10.63
CA LEU A 428 -4.48 -24.00 -9.24
C LEU A 428 -3.12 -23.49 -8.77
N LEU A 429 -2.93 -22.17 -8.78
CA LEU A 429 -1.73 -21.51 -8.25
C LEU A 429 -1.90 -21.24 -6.76
N GLY A 430 -0.92 -21.62 -5.93
CA GLY A 430 -0.91 -21.17 -4.53
C GLY A 430 0.04 -21.90 -3.59
N TYR A 431 -0.08 -21.59 -2.30
CA TYR A 431 0.77 -22.10 -1.22
C TYR A 431 0.38 -23.52 -0.78
N LEU A 432 0.14 -24.43 -1.72
CA LEU A 432 -0.51 -25.73 -1.47
C LEU A 432 0.26 -26.63 -0.49
N THR A 433 1.59 -26.50 -0.42
CA THR A 433 2.45 -27.22 0.54
C THR A 433 2.56 -26.52 1.91
N ALA A 434 2.08 -25.28 2.08
CA ALA A 434 2.41 -24.47 3.25
C ALA A 434 1.48 -24.68 4.46
N GLU A 435 2.07 -24.70 5.66
CA GLU A 435 1.38 -24.72 6.96
C GLU A 435 0.88 -23.31 7.34
N LEU A 436 0.13 -22.69 6.42
CA LEU A 436 -0.46 -21.36 6.55
C LEU A 436 -1.98 -21.46 6.39
N GLY A 437 -2.74 -20.52 6.97
CA GLY A 437 -4.21 -20.50 6.83
C GLY A 437 -4.69 -20.42 5.37
N LEU A 438 -4.00 -19.65 4.53
CA LEU A 438 -4.25 -19.60 3.07
C LEU A 438 -3.87 -20.91 2.37
N GLY A 439 -2.81 -21.59 2.82
CA GLY A 439 -2.42 -22.91 2.32
C GLY A 439 -3.44 -23.99 2.67
N GLU A 440 -4.02 -23.94 3.87
CA GLU A 440 -5.09 -24.85 4.28
C GLU A 440 -6.39 -24.56 3.53
N MET A 441 -6.71 -23.29 3.27
CA MET A 441 -7.83 -22.92 2.39
C MET A 441 -7.63 -23.44 0.96
N GLY A 442 -6.41 -23.27 0.40
CA GLY A 442 -6.04 -23.80 -0.91
C GLY A 442 -6.12 -25.32 -1.01
N ARG A 443 -5.75 -26.05 0.05
CA ARG A 443 -5.93 -27.51 0.15
C ARG A 443 -7.40 -27.90 0.27
N ILE A 444 -8.17 -27.22 1.11
CA ILE A 444 -9.61 -27.45 1.26
C ILE A 444 -10.35 -27.28 -0.08
N VAL A 445 -10.02 -26.24 -0.84
CA VAL A 445 -10.60 -26.01 -2.17
C VAL A 445 -10.08 -27.02 -3.20
N HIS A 446 -8.79 -27.36 -3.20
CA HIS A 446 -8.22 -28.44 -4.03
C HIS A 446 -8.95 -29.78 -3.83
N ASP A 447 -9.16 -30.18 -2.57
CA ASP A 447 -9.78 -31.46 -2.24
C ASP A 447 -11.27 -31.48 -2.64
N ALA A 448 -11.98 -30.37 -2.50
CA ALA A 448 -13.35 -30.23 -2.98
C ALA A 448 -13.46 -30.17 -4.52
N ILE A 449 -12.50 -29.56 -5.23
CA ILE A 449 -12.39 -29.63 -6.71
C ILE A 449 -12.16 -31.07 -7.19
N ARG A 450 -11.37 -31.85 -6.44
CA ARG A 450 -11.15 -33.28 -6.73
C ARG A 450 -12.38 -34.13 -6.42
N HIS A 451 -13.10 -33.86 -5.33
CA HIS A 451 -14.40 -34.49 -5.01
C HIS A 451 -15.45 -34.16 -6.08
N ALA A 452 -15.38 -32.96 -6.66
CA ALA A 452 -16.19 -32.50 -7.79
C ALA A 452 -15.82 -33.11 -9.16
N GLY A 453 -14.76 -33.93 -9.24
CA GLY A 453 -14.33 -34.63 -10.45
C GLY A 453 -13.76 -33.74 -11.55
N VAL A 454 -13.10 -32.63 -11.21
CA VAL A 454 -12.49 -31.70 -12.18
C VAL A 454 -10.96 -31.85 -12.21
N ASP A 455 -10.40 -31.88 -13.42
CA ASP A 455 -8.96 -31.94 -13.68
C ASP A 455 -8.25 -30.64 -13.24
N VAL A 456 -7.15 -30.78 -12.49
CA VAL A 456 -6.36 -29.66 -11.96
C VAL A 456 -4.88 -29.80 -12.29
N ALA A 457 -4.25 -28.69 -12.71
CA ALA A 457 -2.80 -28.52 -12.80
C ALA A 457 -2.33 -27.61 -11.65
N SER A 458 -1.61 -28.16 -10.68
CA SER A 458 -1.15 -27.40 -9.50
C SER A 458 0.13 -26.63 -9.83
N VAL A 459 0.09 -25.31 -9.73
CA VAL A 459 1.26 -24.43 -9.88
C VAL A 459 1.69 -23.98 -8.48
N LEU A 460 2.97 -24.14 -8.16
CA LEU A 460 3.49 -23.91 -6.80
C LEU A 460 4.21 -22.56 -6.71
N GLU A 461 3.66 -21.64 -5.93
CA GLU A 461 4.33 -20.38 -5.57
C GLU A 461 5.28 -20.64 -4.38
N GLU A 462 6.51 -21.02 -4.70
CA GLU A 462 7.58 -21.35 -3.75
C GLU A 462 8.60 -20.20 -3.55
N ARG A 463 8.43 -19.05 -4.23
CA ARG A 463 9.34 -17.89 -4.17
C ARG A 463 8.89 -16.84 -3.17
N ALA A 464 7.57 -16.64 -3.05
CA ALA A 464 6.99 -15.66 -2.12
C ALA A 464 6.94 -16.14 -0.64
N VAL A 465 7.31 -17.39 -0.35
CA VAL A 465 7.21 -17.99 0.98
C VAL A 465 8.59 -18.32 1.57
N SER A 466 8.89 -17.74 2.74
CA SER A 466 10.17 -17.92 3.44
C SER A 466 10.23 -19.18 4.32
N ASN A 467 9.09 -19.72 4.75
CA ASN A 467 9.00 -20.97 5.50
C ASN A 467 8.94 -22.18 4.55
N ARG A 468 9.99 -23.00 4.54
CA ARG A 468 10.02 -24.28 3.80
C ARG A 468 9.13 -25.32 4.47
N THR A 469 8.53 -26.18 3.66
CA THR A 469 7.31 -26.91 4.00
C THR A 469 7.54 -28.42 4.14
N ALA A 470 6.98 -29.05 5.17
CA ALA A 470 7.08 -30.49 5.40
C ALA A 470 5.93 -31.32 4.75
N LEU A 471 4.95 -30.67 4.12
CA LEU A 471 3.83 -31.34 3.45
C LEU A 471 4.22 -31.80 2.04
N GLU A 472 3.64 -32.93 1.60
CA GLU A 472 3.89 -33.50 0.28
C GLU A 472 3.31 -32.63 -0.85
N LYS A 473 3.95 -32.65 -2.02
CA LYS A 473 3.47 -31.92 -3.20
C LYS A 473 2.25 -32.63 -3.81
N PRO A 474 1.19 -31.91 -4.23
CA PRO A 474 0.07 -32.50 -4.96
C PRO A 474 0.55 -33.26 -6.21
N ALA A 475 0.01 -34.47 -6.42
CA ALA A 475 0.33 -35.33 -7.57
C ALA A 475 -0.05 -34.72 -8.95
N THR A 476 -0.70 -33.55 -8.93
CA THR A 476 -1.18 -32.74 -10.04
C THR A 476 -0.24 -31.59 -10.43
N THR A 477 0.97 -31.52 -9.86
CA THR A 477 1.92 -30.42 -10.09
C THR A 477 2.42 -30.34 -11.54
N GLY A 478 2.38 -29.15 -12.16
CA GLY A 478 2.84 -28.93 -13.54
C GLY A 478 2.82 -27.48 -14.03
N GLU A 479 3.23 -27.27 -15.28
CA GLU A 479 3.17 -25.96 -15.97
C GLU A 479 1.72 -25.54 -16.27
N PRO A 480 1.40 -24.23 -16.33
CA PRO A 480 0.06 -23.75 -16.61
C PRO A 480 -0.34 -24.02 -18.06
N ARG A 481 -1.41 -24.80 -18.25
CA ARG A 481 -1.91 -25.19 -19.58
C ARG A 481 -3.37 -24.80 -19.83
N TYR A 482 -4.25 -25.01 -18.87
CA TYR A 482 -5.69 -24.81 -19.06
C TYR A 482 -6.08 -23.34 -19.25
N GLY A 483 -7.24 -23.11 -19.87
CA GLY A 483 -7.79 -21.77 -20.09
C GLY A 483 -8.26 -21.05 -18.81
N VAL A 484 -8.47 -21.78 -17.71
CA VAL A 484 -8.91 -21.24 -16.40
C VAL A 484 -7.80 -21.41 -15.36
N SER A 485 -7.55 -20.37 -14.55
CA SER A 485 -6.59 -20.35 -13.44
C SER A 485 -7.25 -19.86 -12.14
N VAL A 486 -7.28 -20.69 -11.09
CA VAL A 486 -7.64 -20.29 -9.72
C VAL A 486 -6.38 -19.93 -8.94
N LEU A 487 -6.40 -18.79 -8.26
CA LEU A 487 -5.30 -18.19 -7.52
C LEU A 487 -5.58 -18.28 -6.02
N ALA A 488 -5.13 -19.37 -5.39
CA ALA A 488 -5.14 -19.59 -3.93
C ALA A 488 -4.00 -18.82 -3.22
N VAL A 489 -3.93 -17.52 -3.53
CA VAL A 489 -3.09 -16.50 -2.88
C VAL A 489 -3.96 -15.27 -2.67
N ASN A 490 -3.80 -14.57 -1.56
CA ASN A 490 -4.64 -13.42 -1.23
C ASN A 490 -4.36 -12.20 -2.15
N ALA A 491 -5.24 -11.19 -2.14
CA ALA A 491 -5.18 -10.05 -3.05
C ALA A 491 -3.82 -9.33 -3.04
N ASP A 492 -3.25 -9.08 -1.85
CA ASP A 492 -1.90 -8.50 -1.66
C ASP A 492 -0.78 -9.27 -2.39
N GLN A 493 -0.90 -10.59 -2.49
CA GLN A 493 0.11 -11.47 -3.10
C GLN A 493 -0.15 -11.75 -4.59
N THR A 494 -1.33 -11.37 -5.11
CA THR A 494 -1.74 -11.70 -6.49
C THR A 494 -0.76 -11.13 -7.52
N ARG A 495 -0.36 -9.85 -7.40
CA ARG A 495 0.61 -9.22 -8.32
C ARG A 495 1.99 -9.90 -8.30
N VAL A 496 2.44 -10.34 -7.12
CA VAL A 496 3.74 -11.02 -6.95
C VAL A 496 3.72 -12.39 -7.63
N ALA A 497 2.65 -13.16 -7.41
CA ALA A 497 2.46 -14.46 -8.04
C ALA A 497 2.38 -14.35 -9.58
N MET A 498 1.76 -13.30 -10.12
CA MET A 498 1.78 -12.99 -11.55
C MET A 498 3.18 -12.69 -12.08
N ALA A 499 3.94 -11.84 -11.40
CA ALA A 499 5.29 -11.44 -11.82
C ALA A 499 6.28 -12.62 -11.77
N ASN A 500 6.11 -13.52 -10.81
CA ASN A 500 6.86 -14.78 -10.74
C ASN A 500 6.50 -15.78 -11.85
N HIS A 501 5.23 -15.77 -12.30
CA HIS A 501 4.64 -16.77 -13.19
C HIS A 501 3.78 -16.15 -14.32
N PRO A 502 4.33 -15.30 -15.21
CA PRO A 502 3.54 -14.59 -16.24
C PRO A 502 2.79 -15.54 -17.21
N GLN A 503 3.29 -16.76 -17.42
CA GLN A 503 2.64 -17.83 -18.19
C GLN A 503 1.27 -18.27 -17.62
N VAL A 504 1.00 -18.04 -16.33
CA VAL A 504 -0.30 -18.32 -15.68
C VAL A 504 -1.36 -17.27 -16.06
N MET A 505 -0.94 -16.14 -16.63
CA MET A 505 -1.78 -14.95 -16.78
C MET A 505 -2.06 -14.58 -18.24
N HIS A 506 -1.10 -14.78 -19.14
CA HIS A 506 -1.26 -14.40 -20.54
C HIS A 506 -2.41 -15.19 -21.19
N ASN A 507 -3.45 -14.48 -21.68
CA ASN A 507 -4.65 -14.99 -22.36
C ASN A 507 -5.45 -16.10 -21.65
N ARG A 508 -5.55 -16.07 -20.31
CA ARG A 508 -6.36 -17.00 -19.49
C ARG A 508 -7.48 -16.29 -18.72
N TYR A 509 -8.51 -17.04 -18.30
CA TYR A 509 -9.54 -16.60 -17.36
C TYR A 509 -9.10 -16.92 -15.93
N ARG A 510 -9.28 -15.99 -15.00
CA ARG A 510 -8.53 -15.91 -13.75
C ARG A 510 -9.48 -15.75 -12.56
N ILE A 511 -9.32 -16.53 -11.50
CA ILE A 511 -10.22 -16.52 -10.33
C ILE A 511 -9.40 -16.29 -9.06
N GLY A 512 -9.68 -15.24 -8.30
CA GLY A 512 -9.06 -15.01 -6.98
C GLY A 512 -9.71 -15.85 -5.87
N LEU A 513 -8.94 -16.36 -4.92
CA LEU A 513 -9.45 -16.98 -3.69
C LEU A 513 -8.89 -16.23 -2.47
N TRP A 514 -9.68 -15.31 -1.94
CA TRP A 514 -9.21 -14.23 -1.07
C TRP A 514 -10.02 -14.17 0.25
N ALA A 515 -9.50 -13.44 1.25
CA ALA A 515 -10.16 -13.27 2.55
C ALA A 515 -9.82 -11.92 3.22
N TRP A 516 -10.72 -11.44 4.07
CA TRP A 516 -10.54 -10.21 4.86
C TRP A 516 -11.25 -10.30 6.22
N GLU A 517 -11.10 -9.28 7.08
CA GLU A 517 -11.65 -9.21 8.43
C GLU A 517 -12.12 -7.81 8.91
N LEU A 518 -12.50 -6.81 8.11
CA LEU A 518 -12.99 -5.49 8.59
C LEU A 518 -13.88 -4.76 7.57
N GLU A 519 -14.96 -4.11 8.04
CA GLU A 519 -15.87 -3.22 7.27
C GLU A 519 -15.21 -2.12 6.42
N ASP A 520 -13.90 -1.90 6.59
CA ASP A 520 -13.08 -1.28 5.55
C ASP A 520 -11.80 -2.11 5.25
N PHE A 521 -11.57 -2.43 3.97
CA PHE A 521 -10.35 -3.08 3.47
C PHE A 521 -9.47 -2.11 2.70
N PRO A 522 -8.16 -2.19 2.89
CA PRO A 522 -7.29 -1.06 2.65
C PRO A 522 -6.86 -0.98 1.18
N SER A 523 -6.96 0.24 0.63
CA SER A 523 -6.50 0.64 -0.71
C SER A 523 -5.49 -0.29 -1.35
N TRP A 524 -4.26 -0.26 -0.83
CA TRP A 524 -3.01 -0.79 -1.38
C TRP A 524 -3.02 -2.22 -1.98
N GLN A 525 -4.05 -3.03 -1.72
CA GLN A 525 -4.25 -4.36 -2.31
C GLN A 525 -5.04 -4.39 -3.63
N HIS A 526 -6.06 -3.55 -3.81
CA HIS A 526 -7.22 -4.00 -4.60
C HIS A 526 -6.98 -4.02 -6.13
N GLU A 527 -5.89 -3.45 -6.65
CA GLU A 527 -5.52 -3.56 -8.09
C GLU A 527 -5.59 -5.02 -8.62
N ALA A 528 -5.45 -6.00 -7.72
CA ALA A 528 -5.76 -7.41 -7.90
C ALA A 528 -7.08 -7.69 -8.67
N PHE A 529 -8.12 -6.85 -8.65
CA PHE A 529 -9.30 -7.02 -9.52
C PHE A 529 -8.99 -7.05 -10.99
N GLN A 530 -8.14 -6.12 -11.44
CA GLN A 530 -7.75 -6.00 -12.84
C GLN A 530 -6.92 -7.23 -13.27
N MET A 531 -6.37 -7.93 -12.29
CA MET A 531 -5.61 -9.17 -12.42
C MET A 531 -6.47 -10.44 -12.48
N VAL A 532 -7.77 -10.37 -12.17
CA VAL A 532 -8.70 -11.52 -12.19
C VAL A 532 -9.97 -11.24 -12.99
N ASP A 533 -10.84 -12.25 -13.12
CA ASP A 533 -12.13 -12.20 -13.84
C ASP A 533 -13.32 -12.57 -12.92
N GLU A 534 -13.06 -13.20 -11.78
CA GLU A 534 -14.01 -13.62 -10.74
C GLU A 534 -13.26 -13.78 -9.39
N VAL A 535 -13.96 -13.75 -8.25
CA VAL A 535 -13.37 -14.02 -6.92
C VAL A 535 -14.28 -14.83 -6.00
N TRP A 536 -13.66 -15.69 -5.19
CA TRP A 536 -14.26 -16.55 -4.17
C TRP A 536 -13.75 -16.17 -2.77
N THR A 537 -14.65 -16.12 -1.78
CA THR A 537 -14.38 -15.55 -0.44
C THR A 537 -15.42 -16.04 0.61
N VAL A 538 -15.60 -15.36 1.76
CA VAL A 538 -16.06 -16.00 3.01
C VAL A 538 -17.54 -15.88 3.42
N SER A 539 -18.03 -14.81 4.10
CA SER A 539 -19.26 -14.87 4.97
C SER A 539 -20.76 -14.27 4.63
N ASP A 540 -21.62 -13.13 4.53
CA ASP A 540 -22.03 -11.57 4.58
C ASP A 540 -21.44 -10.18 5.28
N PHE A 541 -20.13 -9.79 5.19
CA PHE A 541 -19.05 -8.90 5.75
C PHE A 541 -17.59 -9.27 5.18
N CYS A 542 -17.41 -10.01 4.06
CA CYS A 542 -16.20 -10.32 3.23
C CYS A 542 -16.47 -10.53 1.68
N ARG A 543 -17.52 -9.91 1.10
CA ARG A 543 -18.08 -9.65 -0.26
C ARG A 543 -19.18 -8.59 -0.06
N ALA A 544 -18.97 -7.47 0.61
CA ALA A 544 -17.85 -6.86 1.33
C ALA A 544 -16.45 -6.95 0.74
N ALA A 545 -16.38 -7.16 -0.55
CA ALA A 545 -15.15 -7.53 -1.14
C ALA A 545 -15.18 -7.28 -2.61
N PHE A 546 -15.48 -8.33 -3.33
CA PHE A 546 -15.00 -8.44 -4.66
C PHE A 546 -16.14 -8.25 -5.70
N GLN A 547 -17.39 -7.97 -5.25
CA GLN A 547 -18.56 -7.62 -6.08
C GLN A 547 -18.85 -6.10 -6.17
N ALA A 548 -19.51 -5.46 -5.18
CA ALA A 548 -20.14 -4.12 -5.21
C ALA A 548 -19.25 -2.86 -5.11
N HIS A 549 -18.80 -2.35 -6.28
CA HIS A 549 -18.50 -0.92 -6.41
C HIS A 549 -18.43 -0.29 -7.83
N THR A 550 -17.99 -0.89 -8.96
CA THR A 550 -17.26 -2.14 -9.27
C THR A 550 -18.11 -3.43 -9.32
N ASP A 551 -17.67 -4.43 -10.10
CA ASP A 551 -18.65 -5.22 -10.88
C ASP A 551 -18.30 -6.70 -11.19
N ILE A 552 -17.08 -7.21 -11.00
CA ILE A 552 -16.77 -8.61 -11.39
C ILE A 552 -17.51 -9.62 -10.48
N PRO A 553 -17.90 -10.82 -10.96
CA PRO A 553 -18.73 -11.74 -10.18
C PRO A 553 -17.99 -12.23 -8.94
N VAL A 554 -18.57 -12.04 -7.75
CA VAL A 554 -17.95 -12.53 -6.50
C VAL A 554 -18.94 -13.22 -5.60
N LYS A 555 -18.48 -14.33 -5.03
CA LYS A 555 -19.34 -15.37 -4.52
C LYS A 555 -18.82 -15.94 -3.20
N THR A 556 -19.75 -16.39 -2.38
CA THR A 556 -19.45 -17.30 -1.28
C THR A 556 -18.80 -18.56 -1.82
N ILE A 557 -17.61 -18.94 -1.34
CA ILE A 557 -17.35 -20.38 -1.24
C ILE A 557 -17.97 -20.91 0.05
N PRO A 558 -18.83 -21.93 -0.02
CA PRO A 558 -18.94 -22.93 1.04
C PRO A 558 -17.57 -23.44 1.52
N VAL A 559 -17.01 -22.91 2.62
CA VAL A 559 -15.82 -23.50 3.28
C VAL A 559 -16.23 -24.67 4.16
N PRO A 560 -15.87 -25.92 3.82
CA PRO A 560 -16.21 -27.08 4.64
C PRO A 560 -15.55 -27.03 6.03
N VAL A 561 -16.35 -27.20 7.08
CA VAL A 561 -15.92 -27.36 8.47
C VAL A 561 -15.95 -28.84 8.77
N ARG A 562 -14.78 -29.44 8.97
CA ARG A 562 -14.64 -30.88 9.22
C ARG A 562 -15.37 -31.26 10.52
N ASP A 563 -16.27 -32.25 10.48
CA ASP A 563 -16.87 -32.83 11.68
C ASP A 563 -15.79 -33.57 12.49
N PRO A 564 -15.50 -33.19 13.75
CA PRO A 564 -14.57 -33.91 14.61
C PRO A 564 -15.10 -35.27 15.13
N GLY A 565 -16.36 -35.60 14.85
CA GLY A 565 -17.10 -36.74 15.37
C GLY A 565 -17.98 -36.39 16.57
N GLU A 566 -18.46 -37.41 17.28
CA GLU A 566 -19.25 -37.21 18.50
C GLU A 566 -18.43 -36.48 19.59
N PRO A 567 -19.01 -35.47 20.28
CA PRO A 567 -18.32 -34.75 21.36
C PRO A 567 -17.81 -35.69 22.48
N ARG A 568 -16.49 -35.73 22.67
CA ARG A 568 -15.84 -36.59 23.68
C ARG A 568 -15.71 -35.92 25.06
N ARG A 569 -16.45 -34.84 25.29
CA ARG A 569 -16.41 -34.04 26.52
C ARG A 569 -16.71 -34.91 27.74
N LYS A 570 -15.75 -34.98 28.66
CA LYS A 570 -15.89 -35.75 29.90
C LYS A 570 -16.90 -35.04 30.83
N PRO A 571 -17.75 -35.77 31.57
CA PRO A 571 -18.54 -35.18 32.64
C PRO A 571 -17.62 -34.51 33.67
N ARG A 572 -17.82 -33.22 33.92
CA ARG A 572 -17.10 -32.44 34.94
C ARG A 572 -17.31 -33.10 36.30
N ARG A 573 -16.24 -33.35 37.05
CA ARG A 573 -16.33 -33.92 38.41
C ARG A 573 -16.66 -32.83 39.41
N GLU A 574 -17.21 -33.25 40.55
CA GLU A 574 -17.40 -32.35 41.69
C GLU A 574 -16.04 -31.81 42.16
N GLY A 575 -15.86 -30.48 42.08
CA GLY A 575 -14.60 -29.80 42.36
C GLY A 575 -13.70 -29.49 41.14
N ASP A 576 -14.03 -29.96 39.92
CA ASP A 576 -13.32 -29.54 38.71
C ASP A 576 -13.70 -28.08 38.33
N PRO A 577 -12.72 -27.20 38.04
CA PRO A 577 -12.99 -25.79 37.79
C PRO A 577 -13.48 -25.51 36.36
N VAL A 578 -14.42 -24.57 36.22
CA VAL A 578 -14.95 -24.14 34.91
C VAL A 578 -13.83 -23.52 34.08
N THR A 579 -13.55 -24.12 32.92
CA THR A 579 -12.40 -23.75 32.09
C THR A 579 -12.82 -23.01 30.82
N PHE A 580 -12.55 -21.70 30.78
CA PHE A 580 -12.70 -20.87 29.58
C PHE A 580 -11.46 -20.97 28.70
N LEU A 581 -11.65 -21.08 27.38
CA LEU A 581 -10.58 -21.19 26.38
C LEU A 581 -10.66 -20.05 25.36
N PHE A 582 -9.53 -19.42 25.06
CA PHE A 582 -9.34 -18.59 23.88
C PHE A 582 -8.11 -19.05 23.10
N ALA A 583 -8.21 -19.18 21.77
CA ALA A 583 -7.12 -19.60 20.89
C ALA A 583 -6.90 -18.62 19.72
N PHE A 584 -5.67 -18.13 19.55
CA PHE A 584 -5.30 -17.23 18.46
C PHE A 584 -3.84 -17.43 17.97
N ASP A 585 -3.46 -16.69 16.93
CA ASP A 585 -2.10 -16.56 16.41
C ASP A 585 -1.69 -15.08 16.44
N PHE A 586 -0.48 -14.76 16.93
CA PHE A 586 0.04 -13.39 16.90
C PHE A 586 0.20 -12.83 15.46
N ASN A 587 0.43 -13.70 14.46
CA ASN A 587 0.46 -13.29 13.05
C ASN A 587 -0.90 -12.74 12.53
N SER A 588 -2.00 -12.96 13.26
CA SER A 588 -3.33 -12.46 12.90
C SER A 588 -3.67 -11.09 13.50
N VAL A 589 -2.66 -10.29 13.85
CA VAL A 589 -2.73 -8.99 14.56
C VAL A 589 -3.35 -9.14 15.97
N ALA A 590 -2.50 -9.08 17.00
CA ALA A 590 -2.91 -9.25 18.39
C ALA A 590 -3.98 -8.25 18.85
N GLN A 591 -4.00 -7.05 18.28
CA GLN A 591 -4.96 -5.97 18.56
C GLN A 591 -6.37 -6.31 18.03
N ARG A 592 -6.45 -7.02 16.88
CA ARG A 592 -7.69 -7.57 16.33
C ARG A 592 -8.18 -8.77 17.14
N LYS A 593 -7.29 -9.72 17.47
CA LYS A 593 -7.63 -10.89 18.29
C LYS A 593 -7.94 -10.55 19.75
N ASN A 594 -7.40 -9.44 20.26
CA ASN A 594 -7.76 -8.79 21.51
C ASN A 594 -7.67 -9.66 22.79
N PRO A 595 -6.58 -10.41 23.03
CA PRO A 595 -6.46 -11.29 24.20
C PRO A 595 -6.55 -10.54 25.54
N TRP A 596 -6.20 -9.25 25.55
CA TRP A 596 -6.29 -8.39 26.74
C TRP A 596 -7.73 -8.18 27.21
N ALA A 597 -8.71 -8.10 26.29
CA ALA A 597 -10.13 -8.03 26.66
C ALA A 597 -10.60 -9.32 27.34
N THR A 598 -10.21 -10.49 26.82
CA THR A 598 -10.54 -11.78 27.43
C THR A 598 -9.97 -11.92 28.84
N VAL A 599 -8.73 -11.45 29.06
CA VAL A 599 -8.07 -11.43 30.38
C VAL A 599 -8.76 -10.48 31.36
N GLU A 600 -9.16 -9.29 30.90
CA GLU A 600 -9.85 -8.27 31.70
C GLU A 600 -11.28 -8.70 32.05
N ALA A 601 -12.07 -9.15 31.07
CA ALA A 601 -13.43 -9.64 31.28
C ALA A 601 -13.47 -10.83 32.25
N PHE A 602 -12.51 -11.76 32.18
CA PHE A 602 -12.38 -12.87 33.14
C PHE A 602 -12.14 -12.40 34.58
N ARG A 603 -11.33 -11.35 34.78
CA ARG A 603 -11.12 -10.76 36.11
C ARG A 603 -12.39 -10.07 36.63
N ARG A 604 -13.09 -9.32 35.77
CA ARG A 604 -14.38 -8.67 36.09
C ARG A 604 -15.52 -9.66 36.33
N ALA A 605 -15.45 -10.84 35.69
CA ALA A 605 -16.43 -11.91 35.89
C ALA A 605 -16.35 -12.45 37.32
N PHE A 606 -15.13 -12.69 37.82
CA PHE A 606 -14.89 -13.63 38.92
C PHE A 606 -14.17 -13.07 40.16
N GLY A 607 -13.55 -11.89 40.12
CA GLY A 607 -12.91 -11.30 41.33
C GLY A 607 -11.85 -12.23 41.91
N ASP A 608 -12.05 -12.72 43.15
CA ASP A 608 -11.17 -13.67 43.85
C ASP A 608 -11.59 -15.16 43.72
N ARG A 609 -12.70 -15.47 43.04
CA ARG A 609 -13.28 -16.82 42.88
C ARG A 609 -12.28 -17.79 42.22
N ASP A 610 -12.15 -19.00 42.76
CA ASP A 610 -11.05 -19.94 42.47
C ASP A 610 -11.47 -21.30 41.87
N ASP A 611 -12.76 -21.53 41.64
CA ASP A 611 -13.33 -22.64 40.85
C ASP A 611 -13.37 -22.34 39.33
N VAL A 612 -12.66 -21.32 38.86
CA VAL A 612 -12.64 -20.87 37.44
C VAL A 612 -11.22 -20.76 36.89
N ARG A 613 -11.02 -21.11 35.62
CA ARG A 613 -9.74 -21.02 34.89
C ARG A 613 -9.94 -20.36 33.54
N LEU A 614 -8.93 -19.61 33.09
CA LEU A 614 -8.82 -19.11 31.72
C LEU A 614 -7.57 -19.69 31.06
N VAL A 615 -7.70 -20.38 29.94
CA VAL A 615 -6.59 -20.82 29.11
C VAL A 615 -6.51 -19.93 27.87
N VAL A 616 -5.40 -19.23 27.71
CA VAL A 616 -5.11 -18.43 26.51
C VAL A 616 -4.04 -19.17 25.70
N LYS A 617 -4.48 -19.80 24.62
CA LYS A 617 -3.65 -20.53 23.66
C LYS A 617 -3.17 -19.57 22.57
N THR A 618 -1.85 -19.53 22.32
CA THR A 618 -1.28 -18.67 21.29
C THR A 618 -0.03 -19.27 20.64
N ILE A 619 0.28 -18.87 19.40
CA ILE A 619 1.48 -19.26 18.63
C ILE A 619 2.15 -18.00 18.04
N ASN A 620 3.41 -18.14 17.61
CA ASN A 620 4.21 -17.06 17.02
C ASN A 620 4.47 -15.85 17.95
N ALA A 621 4.36 -16.06 19.26
CA ALA A 621 4.68 -15.07 20.30
C ALA A 621 6.17 -14.64 20.28
N GLU A 622 7.02 -15.46 19.68
CA GLU A 622 8.44 -15.25 19.39
C GLU A 622 8.71 -14.42 18.13
N LEU A 623 7.71 -14.21 17.27
CA LEU A 623 7.76 -13.28 16.13
C LEU A 623 7.21 -11.89 16.53
N HIS A 624 6.31 -11.85 17.52
CA HIS A 624 5.65 -10.63 18.01
C HIS A 624 5.93 -10.36 19.49
N PRO A 625 7.22 -10.25 19.91
CA PRO A 625 7.62 -10.25 21.30
C PRO A 625 7.07 -9.06 22.10
N HIS A 626 6.79 -7.92 21.45
CA HIS A 626 6.27 -6.72 22.11
C HIS A 626 4.84 -6.92 22.63
N ASP A 627 3.93 -7.48 21.83
CA ASP A 627 2.56 -7.76 22.25
C ASP A 627 2.47 -9.04 23.09
N ALA A 628 3.34 -10.03 22.84
CA ALA A 628 3.48 -11.17 23.73
C ALA A 628 3.93 -10.74 25.13
N GLU A 629 4.90 -9.84 25.27
CA GLU A 629 5.32 -9.31 26.56
C GLU A 629 4.24 -8.44 27.22
N ARG A 630 3.50 -7.64 26.44
CA ARG A 630 2.33 -6.90 26.92
C ARG A 630 1.25 -7.85 27.46
N LEU A 631 1.02 -9.00 26.81
CA LEU A 631 0.10 -10.04 27.30
C LEU A 631 0.62 -10.78 28.53
N ARG A 632 1.92 -11.11 28.59
CA ARG A 632 2.57 -11.70 29.78
C ARG A 632 2.47 -10.78 30.99
N LEU A 633 2.72 -9.48 30.83
CA LEU A 633 2.48 -8.46 31.87
C LEU A 633 1.01 -8.35 32.25
N ALA A 634 0.08 -8.45 31.30
CA ALA A 634 -1.35 -8.38 31.59
C ALA A 634 -1.83 -9.57 32.45
N VAL A 635 -1.37 -10.79 32.20
CA VAL A 635 -1.74 -11.98 33.01
C VAL A 635 -0.95 -12.11 34.31
N ALA A 636 0.23 -11.49 34.41
CA ALA A 636 1.11 -11.60 35.58
C ALA A 636 0.36 -11.28 36.89
N GLY A 637 0.55 -12.15 37.89
CA GLY A 637 -0.10 -12.07 39.20
C GLY A 637 -1.38 -12.92 39.34
N ASP A 638 -2.10 -13.24 38.26
CA ASP A 638 -3.32 -14.07 38.35
C ASP A 638 -3.03 -15.54 38.06
N ARG A 639 -3.12 -16.38 39.09
CA ARG A 639 -2.77 -17.82 39.01
C ARG A 639 -3.83 -18.67 38.31
N ARG A 640 -5.00 -18.11 37.98
CA ARG A 640 -6.09 -18.79 37.28
C ARG A 640 -5.95 -18.73 35.76
N ILE A 641 -5.10 -17.83 35.26
CA ILE A 641 -4.88 -17.61 33.84
C ILE A 641 -3.63 -18.37 33.37
N ARG A 642 -3.81 -19.29 32.43
CA ARG A 642 -2.75 -20.15 31.87
C ARG A 642 -2.48 -19.77 30.41
N LEU A 643 -1.31 -19.23 30.14
CA LEU A 643 -0.80 -19.09 28.77
C LEU A 643 -0.29 -20.44 28.24
N ILE A 644 -0.56 -20.74 26.97
CA ILE A 644 0.02 -21.86 26.21
C ILE A 644 0.59 -21.30 24.90
N GLU A 645 1.86 -20.87 24.96
CA GLU A 645 2.55 -20.14 23.88
C GLU A 645 3.27 -21.04 22.86
N ARG A 646 2.89 -22.33 22.76
CA ARG A 646 3.52 -23.31 21.85
C ARG A 646 2.57 -23.86 20.81
N TYR A 647 3.11 -24.43 19.74
CA TYR A 647 2.37 -25.32 18.85
C TYR A 647 1.88 -26.57 19.62
N LEU A 648 0.70 -27.07 19.24
CA LEU A 648 0.09 -28.31 19.73
C LEU A 648 -0.04 -29.28 18.54
N SER A 649 0.02 -30.58 18.81
CA SER A 649 -0.43 -31.56 17.81
C SER A 649 -1.96 -31.47 17.60
N VAL A 650 -2.47 -32.08 16.53
CA VAL A 650 -3.92 -32.20 16.28
C VAL A 650 -4.63 -32.87 17.45
N GLU A 651 -4.01 -33.89 18.05
CA GLU A 651 -4.55 -34.57 19.23
C GLU A 651 -4.51 -33.68 20.47
N GLU A 652 -3.40 -32.98 20.73
CA GLU A 652 -3.29 -32.05 21.88
C GLU A 652 -4.28 -30.88 21.77
N LEU A 653 -4.55 -30.38 20.56
CA LEU A 653 -5.55 -29.34 20.31
C LEU A 653 -6.97 -29.87 20.50
N ALA A 654 -7.28 -31.07 20.00
CA ALA A 654 -8.55 -31.74 20.27
C ALA A 654 -8.77 -31.95 21.78
N GLN A 655 -7.77 -32.47 22.48
CA GLN A 655 -7.80 -32.61 23.95
C GLN A 655 -7.95 -31.25 24.65
N LEU A 656 -7.38 -30.15 24.14
CA LEU A 656 -7.56 -28.83 24.73
C LEU A 656 -9.02 -28.36 24.64
N TYR A 657 -9.69 -28.57 23.51
CA TYR A 657 -11.13 -28.32 23.39
C TYR A 657 -11.98 -29.27 24.25
N ASP A 658 -11.69 -30.59 24.25
CA ASP A 658 -12.45 -31.61 25.01
C ASP A 658 -12.40 -31.42 26.54
N ASN A 659 -11.34 -30.79 27.06
CA ASN A 659 -11.18 -30.45 28.48
C ASN A 659 -11.49 -28.96 28.78
N SER A 660 -12.17 -28.25 27.88
CA SER A 660 -12.65 -26.88 28.09
C SER A 660 -14.17 -26.85 28.25
N ASP A 661 -14.68 -25.91 29.06
CA ASP A 661 -16.11 -25.77 29.33
C ASP A 661 -16.80 -24.70 28.48
N CYS A 662 -16.04 -23.72 27.99
CA CYS A 662 -16.53 -22.62 27.16
C CYS A 662 -15.41 -22.08 26.26
N TYR A 663 -15.74 -21.74 25.01
CA TYR A 663 -14.86 -20.97 24.14
C TYR A 663 -15.21 -19.48 24.19
N VAL A 664 -14.20 -18.61 24.28
CA VAL A 664 -14.37 -17.16 24.40
C VAL A 664 -13.57 -16.45 23.33
N SER A 665 -14.22 -15.64 22.51
CA SER A 665 -13.58 -14.85 21.45
C SER A 665 -14.08 -13.40 21.48
N LEU A 666 -13.46 -12.58 22.33
CA LEU A 666 -13.70 -11.12 22.44
C LEU A 666 -12.87 -10.35 21.40
N HIS A 667 -12.81 -10.87 20.18
CA HIS A 667 -12.12 -10.25 19.05
C HIS A 667 -12.72 -8.88 18.73
N ARG A 668 -11.91 -8.01 18.11
CA ARG A 668 -12.42 -6.80 17.46
C ARG A 668 -12.95 -7.07 16.06
N SER A 669 -12.41 -8.09 15.38
CA SER A 669 -12.94 -8.59 14.12
C SER A 669 -12.35 -9.94 13.69
N GLU A 670 -13.04 -10.66 12.81
CA GLU A 670 -12.71 -11.94 12.18
C GLU A 670 -13.31 -12.00 10.77
N GLY A 671 -12.67 -12.71 9.83
CA GLY A 671 -13.26 -12.93 8.50
C GLY A 671 -14.38 -13.97 8.54
N PHE A 672 -14.00 -15.20 8.86
CA PHE A 672 -14.92 -16.30 9.18
C PHE A 672 -14.90 -16.67 10.69
N GLY A 673 -13.78 -16.49 11.38
CA GLY A 673 -13.68 -16.92 12.78
C GLY A 673 -13.63 -18.45 12.95
N LEU A 674 -12.75 -19.10 12.18
CA LEU A 674 -12.57 -20.56 12.15
C LEU A 674 -12.58 -21.26 13.53
N THR A 675 -11.93 -20.69 14.54
CA THR A 675 -11.87 -21.29 15.90
C THR A 675 -13.21 -21.24 16.64
N VAL A 676 -14.09 -20.30 16.29
CA VAL A 676 -15.45 -20.17 16.82
C VAL A 676 -16.33 -21.28 16.22
N ALA A 677 -16.30 -21.43 14.89
CA ALA A 677 -16.96 -22.54 14.20
C ALA A 677 -16.41 -23.92 14.64
N GLU A 678 -15.10 -24.03 14.86
CA GLU A 678 -14.43 -25.24 15.35
C GLU A 678 -14.89 -25.65 16.76
N ALA A 679 -15.06 -24.68 17.66
CA ALA A 679 -15.59 -24.91 19.01
C ALA A 679 -17.07 -25.32 18.98
N MET A 680 -17.88 -24.66 18.16
CA MET A 680 -19.29 -25.02 17.98
C MET A 680 -19.43 -26.43 17.39
N ALA A 681 -18.58 -26.83 16.44
CA ALA A 681 -18.61 -28.18 15.84
C ALA A 681 -18.33 -29.30 16.86
N ARG A 682 -17.75 -28.96 18.02
CA ARG A 682 -17.52 -29.85 19.17
C ARG A 682 -18.63 -29.77 20.24
N GLY A 683 -19.62 -28.90 20.05
CA GLY A 683 -20.70 -28.67 21.01
C GLY A 683 -20.28 -27.84 22.23
N LEU A 684 -19.22 -27.04 22.12
CA LEU A 684 -18.82 -26.14 23.21
C LEU A 684 -19.78 -24.93 23.29
N PRO A 685 -20.13 -24.46 24.51
CA PRO A 685 -20.72 -23.14 24.73
C PRO A 685 -19.76 -22.05 24.25
N VAL A 686 -20.25 -21.04 23.54
CA VAL A 686 -19.39 -19.98 22.98
C VAL A 686 -19.87 -18.57 23.34
N ILE A 687 -18.95 -17.78 23.89
CA ILE A 687 -19.08 -16.33 24.12
C ILE A 687 -18.25 -15.62 23.04
N SER A 688 -18.84 -14.73 22.25
CA SER A 688 -18.11 -14.02 21.20
C SER A 688 -18.67 -12.63 20.93
N THR A 689 -17.82 -11.69 20.51
CA THR A 689 -18.25 -10.36 20.05
C THR A 689 -19.32 -10.47 18.97
N ALA A 690 -20.36 -9.65 19.06
CA ALA A 690 -21.53 -9.65 18.16
C ALA A 690 -21.24 -9.03 16.76
N TYR A 691 -20.04 -9.19 16.24
CA TYR A 691 -19.50 -8.44 15.10
C TYR A 691 -18.61 -9.34 14.24
N SER A 692 -18.37 -8.96 12.98
CA SER A 692 -17.51 -9.70 12.05
C SER A 692 -17.92 -11.16 11.85
N GLY A 693 -17.04 -12.03 11.35
CA GLY A 693 -17.31 -13.41 10.88
C GLY A 693 -18.22 -14.36 11.70
N THR A 694 -18.64 -14.03 12.92
CA THR A 694 -19.28 -15.00 13.84
C THR A 694 -20.80 -14.99 13.91
N THR A 695 -21.50 -13.84 13.92
CA THR A 695 -22.96 -13.84 14.24
C THR A 695 -23.86 -14.36 13.12
N GLU A 696 -23.25 -14.59 11.97
CA GLU A 696 -23.57 -15.67 11.06
C GLU A 696 -24.29 -16.86 11.67
N PHE A 697 -23.55 -17.57 12.52
CA PHE A 697 -23.90 -18.86 13.10
C PHE A 697 -24.04 -18.77 14.62
N LEU A 698 -23.52 -17.69 15.24
CA LEU A 698 -23.58 -17.41 16.67
C LEU A 698 -24.63 -16.33 16.99
N ASP A 699 -25.76 -16.75 17.55
CA ASP A 699 -26.79 -15.87 18.09
C ASP A 699 -27.16 -16.27 19.53
N GLU A 700 -28.21 -15.68 20.11
CA GLU A 700 -28.67 -15.97 21.48
C GLU A 700 -29.12 -17.43 21.68
N ARG A 701 -29.42 -18.16 20.59
CA ARG A 701 -29.85 -19.57 20.60
C ARG A 701 -28.65 -20.52 20.57
N THR A 702 -27.58 -20.13 19.87
CA THR A 702 -26.36 -20.94 19.68
C THR A 702 -25.17 -20.48 20.55
N GLY A 703 -25.28 -19.38 21.30
CA GLY A 703 -24.22 -18.93 22.20
C GLY A 703 -24.55 -17.67 23.00
N TRP A 704 -23.55 -16.81 23.15
CA TRP A 704 -23.63 -15.49 23.79
C TRP A 704 -22.99 -14.43 22.89
N PRO A 705 -23.79 -13.68 22.10
CA PRO A 705 -23.31 -12.53 21.37
C PRO A 705 -23.04 -11.37 22.35
N VAL A 706 -21.78 -10.97 22.50
CA VAL A 706 -21.34 -9.89 23.37
C VAL A 706 -21.52 -8.55 22.64
N PRO A 707 -22.31 -7.59 23.18
CA PRO A 707 -22.44 -6.24 22.62
C PRO A 707 -21.10 -5.54 22.44
N CYS A 708 -21.03 -4.61 21.49
CA CYS A 708 -19.82 -3.84 21.21
C CYS A 708 -20.14 -2.41 20.78
N ARG A 709 -19.15 -1.53 20.92
CA ARG A 709 -19.13 -0.19 20.33
C ARG A 709 -18.11 -0.17 19.20
N MET A 710 -18.36 0.59 18.13
CA MET A 710 -17.37 0.78 17.07
C MET A 710 -16.31 1.79 17.52
N VAL A 711 -15.03 1.46 17.33
CA VAL A 711 -13.89 2.35 17.58
C VAL A 711 -12.92 2.30 16.41
N ARG A 712 -12.04 3.30 16.29
CA ARG A 712 -10.96 3.30 15.29
C ARG A 712 -9.89 2.26 15.62
N VAL A 713 -9.20 1.79 14.58
CA VAL A 713 -8.07 0.84 14.68
C VAL A 713 -6.84 1.48 15.32
N GLY A 714 -6.50 2.70 14.93
CA GLY A 714 -5.30 3.42 15.38
C GLY A 714 -4.02 3.01 14.66
N GLU A 715 -2.93 3.75 14.89
CA GLU A 715 -1.64 3.50 14.25
C GLU A 715 -1.02 2.14 14.63
N GLY A 716 -0.18 1.61 13.74
CA GLY A 716 0.66 0.43 14.02
C GLY A 716 -0.04 -0.93 13.87
N CYS A 717 -1.30 -0.97 13.40
CA CYS A 717 -2.08 -2.20 13.23
C CYS A 717 -2.18 -2.69 11.77
N TYR A 718 -1.12 -2.53 10.98
CA TYR A 718 -1.03 -3.04 9.60
C TYR A 718 -1.41 -4.55 9.54
N PRO A 719 -2.22 -5.02 8.57
CA PRO A 719 -2.62 -4.39 7.30
C PRO A 719 -3.71 -3.29 7.39
N TYR A 720 -4.32 -3.11 8.55
CA TYR A 720 -5.51 -2.27 8.72
C TYR A 720 -5.16 -0.77 8.76
N HIS A 721 -5.99 0.07 8.12
CA HIS A 721 -5.86 1.53 8.16
C HIS A 721 -6.22 2.08 9.55
N ALA A 722 -5.52 3.12 10.02
CA ALA A 722 -5.71 3.66 11.38
C ALA A 722 -7.12 4.21 11.64
N ASP A 723 -7.80 4.71 10.60
CA ASP A 723 -9.17 5.25 10.70
C ASP A 723 -10.27 4.22 10.44
N ALA A 724 -9.93 3.00 10.03
CA ALA A 724 -10.90 1.91 9.88
C ALA A 724 -11.57 1.58 11.23
N LEU A 725 -12.79 1.07 11.18
CA LEU A 725 -13.57 0.73 12.37
C LEU A 725 -13.54 -0.76 12.69
N TRP A 726 -13.52 -1.08 13.98
CA TRP A 726 -13.67 -2.43 14.51
C TRP A 726 -14.43 -2.42 15.84
N ALA A 727 -14.93 -3.57 16.27
CA ALA A 727 -15.67 -3.68 17.51
C ALA A 727 -14.76 -3.59 18.74
N ASP A 728 -15.08 -2.73 19.69
CA ASP A 728 -14.57 -2.80 21.05
C ASP A 728 -15.66 -3.46 21.92
N PRO A 729 -15.47 -4.73 22.36
CA PRO A 729 -16.50 -5.48 23.06
C PRO A 729 -16.77 -4.93 24.45
N ASP A 730 -18.03 -4.98 24.88
CA ASP A 730 -18.44 -4.67 26.24
C ASP A 730 -17.91 -5.74 27.20
N LEU A 731 -16.92 -5.35 28.00
CA LEU A 731 -16.23 -6.25 28.93
C LEU A 731 -17.09 -6.61 30.16
N ASP A 732 -18.12 -5.81 30.47
CA ASP A 732 -19.00 -6.04 31.61
C ASP A 732 -20.16 -6.97 31.21
N ALA A 733 -20.64 -6.85 29.97
CA ALA A 733 -21.51 -7.84 29.33
C ALA A 733 -20.78 -9.19 29.09
N ALA A 734 -19.53 -9.16 28.62
CA ALA A 734 -18.70 -10.37 28.51
C ALA A 734 -18.50 -11.04 29.88
N ALA A 735 -18.24 -10.25 30.93
CA ALA A 735 -18.13 -10.74 32.30
C ALA A 735 -19.45 -11.32 32.84
N ALA A 736 -20.61 -10.79 32.41
CA ALA A 736 -21.91 -11.36 32.75
C ALA A 736 -22.15 -12.72 32.06
N ALA A 737 -21.84 -12.84 30.76
CA ALA A 737 -21.93 -14.10 30.03
C ALA A 737 -20.98 -15.18 30.61
N MET A 738 -19.76 -14.80 31.02
CA MET A 738 -18.84 -15.70 31.72
C MET A 738 -19.42 -16.24 33.04
N ARG A 739 -20.10 -15.39 33.83
CA ARG A 739 -20.78 -15.82 35.06
C ARG A 739 -21.94 -16.78 34.74
N GLU A 740 -22.81 -16.45 33.79
CA GLU A 740 -23.93 -17.31 33.38
C GLU A 740 -23.46 -18.72 32.98
N VAL A 741 -22.39 -18.82 32.19
CA VAL A 741 -21.81 -20.12 31.78
C VAL A 741 -21.15 -20.89 32.93
N ALA A 742 -20.62 -20.21 33.94
CA ALA A 742 -20.05 -20.86 35.13
C ALA A 742 -21.13 -21.33 36.12
N ASP A 743 -22.26 -20.61 36.20
CA ASP A 743 -23.29 -20.81 37.21
C ASP A 743 -24.49 -21.63 36.70
N ASP A 744 -24.77 -21.67 35.39
CA ASP A 744 -25.67 -22.64 34.74
C ASP A 744 -24.98 -23.45 33.61
N PRO A 745 -24.27 -24.54 33.97
CA PRO A 745 -23.68 -25.46 33.01
C PRO A 745 -24.72 -26.23 32.15
N GLN A 746 -25.99 -26.30 32.55
CA GLN A 746 -27.02 -27.04 31.83
C GLN A 746 -27.56 -26.22 30.66
N ALA A 747 -27.87 -24.94 30.87
CA ALA A 747 -28.20 -24.00 29.80
C ALA A 747 -27.02 -23.86 28.81
N ALA A 748 -25.79 -23.81 29.32
CA ALA A 748 -24.58 -23.79 28.48
C ALA A 748 -24.45 -25.03 27.61
N SER A 749 -24.60 -26.24 28.17
CA SER A 749 -24.59 -27.49 27.41
C SER A 749 -25.70 -27.53 26.34
N ALA A 750 -26.89 -27.01 26.64
CA ALA A 750 -27.99 -26.93 25.69
C ALA A 750 -27.70 -25.99 24.50
N ARG A 751 -27.19 -24.77 24.74
CA ARG A 751 -26.78 -23.87 23.64
C ARG A 751 -25.61 -24.44 22.84
N GLY A 752 -24.64 -25.08 23.49
CA GLY A 752 -23.55 -25.78 22.82
C GLY A 752 -24.04 -26.92 21.90
N ALA A 753 -25.03 -27.70 22.33
CA ALA A 753 -25.64 -28.74 21.49
C ALA A 753 -26.38 -28.14 20.28
N ALA A 754 -27.15 -27.06 20.47
CA ALA A 754 -27.80 -26.32 19.38
C ALA A 754 -26.76 -25.72 18.41
N ALA A 755 -25.64 -25.21 18.93
CA ALA A 755 -24.51 -24.72 18.15
C ALA A 755 -23.90 -25.82 17.28
N ARG A 756 -23.63 -27.02 17.82
CA ARG A 756 -23.14 -28.17 17.03
C ARG A 756 -24.12 -28.54 15.94
N GLN A 757 -25.41 -28.60 16.25
CA GLN A 757 -26.43 -28.91 15.25
C GLN A 757 -26.39 -27.87 14.13
N HIS A 758 -26.57 -26.57 14.42
CA HIS A 758 -26.63 -25.54 13.38
C HIS A 758 -25.31 -25.38 12.59
N ILE A 759 -24.14 -25.41 13.25
CA ILE A 759 -22.84 -25.24 12.60
C ILE A 759 -22.48 -26.46 11.72
N LEU A 760 -22.64 -27.68 12.23
CA LEU A 760 -22.34 -28.86 11.43
C LEU A 760 -23.37 -29.04 10.35
N LYS A 761 -24.62 -28.62 10.59
CA LYS A 761 -25.73 -28.68 9.63
C LYS A 761 -25.37 -28.06 8.27
N THR A 762 -24.21 -27.39 8.07
CA THR A 762 -23.98 -26.62 6.83
C THR A 762 -22.58 -26.21 6.37
N ARG A 763 -21.55 -27.02 6.55
CA ARG A 763 -20.29 -26.85 5.79
C ARG A 763 -19.60 -28.20 5.49
N SER A 764 -20.05 -28.93 4.45
CA SER A 764 -19.41 -30.19 3.95
C SER A 764 -18.65 -29.95 2.66
N VAL A 765 -17.79 -30.93 2.38
CA VAL A 765 -17.09 -31.10 1.12
C VAL A 765 -18.08 -31.29 -0.05
N ASP A 766 -19.20 -31.98 0.12
CA ASP A 766 -20.16 -32.32 -0.93
C ASP A 766 -20.84 -31.10 -1.54
N ALA A 767 -21.52 -30.28 -0.73
CA ALA A 767 -22.17 -29.06 -1.25
C ALA A 767 -21.19 -27.89 -1.42
N ALA A 768 -19.92 -28.04 -1.01
CA ALA A 768 -18.82 -27.25 -1.54
C ALA A 768 -18.39 -27.71 -2.95
N ALA A 769 -18.32 -29.02 -3.19
CA ALA A 769 -17.91 -29.62 -4.46
C ALA A 769 -18.97 -29.44 -5.56
N GLU A 770 -20.26 -29.57 -5.23
CA GLU A 770 -21.39 -29.28 -6.13
C GLU A 770 -21.32 -27.83 -6.64
N TRP A 771 -21.04 -26.89 -5.73
CA TRP A 771 -20.84 -25.48 -6.02
C TRP A 771 -19.60 -25.25 -6.91
N LEU A 772 -18.45 -25.81 -6.54
CA LEU A 772 -17.19 -25.68 -7.28
C LEU A 772 -17.25 -26.29 -8.69
N SER A 773 -17.91 -27.44 -8.87
CA SER A 773 -18.08 -28.08 -10.19
C SER A 773 -18.90 -27.20 -11.13
N THR A 774 -19.88 -26.48 -10.58
CA THR A 774 -20.80 -25.62 -11.34
C THR A 774 -20.10 -24.36 -11.85
N GLU A 775 -19.42 -23.63 -10.97
CA GLU A 775 -18.79 -22.36 -11.36
C GLU A 775 -17.50 -22.54 -12.19
N LEU A 776 -16.74 -23.64 -12.01
CA LEU A 776 -15.58 -23.92 -12.87
C LEU A 776 -15.95 -24.20 -14.34
N ARG A 777 -17.08 -24.86 -14.59
CA ARG A 777 -17.59 -25.09 -15.96
C ARG A 777 -17.95 -23.77 -16.63
N ARG A 778 -18.71 -22.93 -15.92
CA ARG A 778 -19.11 -21.59 -16.33
C ARG A 778 -17.92 -20.68 -16.66
N ALA A 779 -16.86 -20.73 -15.85
CA ALA A 779 -15.62 -20.00 -16.10
C ALA A 779 -14.93 -20.42 -17.40
N HIS A 780 -14.86 -21.74 -17.67
CA HIS A 780 -14.26 -22.27 -18.90
C HIS A 780 -15.09 -21.95 -20.16
N GLU A 781 -16.41 -22.09 -20.09
CA GLU A 781 -17.33 -21.70 -21.17
C GLU A 781 -17.20 -20.21 -21.51
N THR A 782 -17.09 -19.36 -20.48
CA THR A 782 -16.87 -17.91 -20.63
C THR A 782 -15.53 -17.60 -21.28
N TRP A 783 -14.47 -18.33 -20.92
CA TRP A 783 -13.14 -18.15 -21.50
C TRP A 783 -13.10 -18.52 -22.99
N LEU A 784 -13.69 -19.66 -23.38
CA LEU A 784 -13.79 -20.09 -24.78
C LEU A 784 -14.53 -19.04 -25.62
N ALA A 785 -15.65 -18.51 -25.13
CA ALA A 785 -16.42 -17.47 -25.80
C ALA A 785 -15.61 -16.18 -26.04
N ARG A 786 -14.80 -15.75 -25.05
CA ARG A 786 -13.90 -14.59 -25.18
C ARG A 786 -12.80 -14.83 -26.22
N ARG A 787 -12.13 -15.99 -26.19
CA ARG A 787 -11.04 -16.32 -27.15
C ARG A 787 -11.54 -16.36 -28.59
N GLU A 788 -12.74 -16.91 -28.80
CA GLU A 788 -13.38 -16.96 -30.12
C GLU A 788 -13.83 -15.57 -30.61
N ALA A 789 -14.34 -14.71 -29.73
CA ALA A 789 -14.63 -13.32 -30.09
C ALA A 789 -13.37 -12.55 -30.50
N GLN A 790 -12.26 -12.72 -29.76
CA GLN A 790 -10.99 -12.05 -30.04
C GLN A 790 -10.37 -12.52 -31.38
N ARG A 791 -10.46 -13.82 -31.70
CA ARG A 791 -10.08 -14.36 -33.03
C ARG A 791 -10.85 -13.72 -34.18
N ARG A 792 -12.14 -13.43 -33.98
CA ARG A 792 -13.01 -12.80 -35.00
C ARG A 792 -12.80 -11.30 -35.16
N GLN A 793 -12.03 -10.66 -34.28
CA GLN A 793 -11.80 -9.21 -34.26
C GLN A 793 -10.41 -8.77 -34.73
N GLN A 794 -9.50 -9.69 -35.07
CA GLN A 794 -8.22 -9.33 -35.68
C GLN A 794 -8.42 -8.90 -37.15
N PRO A 795 -8.12 -7.64 -37.54
CA PRO A 795 -8.07 -7.26 -38.94
C PRO A 795 -6.83 -7.87 -39.62
N PRO A 796 -6.86 -8.09 -40.94
CA PRO A 796 -5.67 -8.53 -41.68
C PRO A 796 -4.58 -7.44 -41.63
N GLU A 797 -3.31 -7.86 -41.55
CA GLU A 797 -2.17 -6.93 -41.58
C GLU A 797 -2.23 -6.02 -42.82
N HIS A 798 -2.04 -4.72 -42.61
CA HIS A 798 -2.12 -3.74 -43.68
C HIS A 798 -1.00 -3.99 -44.71
N PRO A 799 -1.30 -4.22 -46.01
CA PRO A 799 -0.38 -4.84 -46.98
C PRO A 799 0.85 -3.99 -47.34
N LEU A 800 0.97 -2.77 -46.80
CA LEU A 800 2.11 -1.86 -46.97
C LEU A 800 3.07 -1.81 -45.76
N VAL A 801 2.84 -2.60 -44.69
CA VAL A 801 3.74 -2.67 -43.52
C VAL A 801 5.16 -3.15 -43.92
N PRO A 802 5.35 -4.23 -44.71
CA PRO A 802 6.69 -4.61 -45.19
C PRO A 802 7.36 -3.51 -46.04
N MET A 803 6.56 -2.72 -46.77
CA MET A 803 7.08 -1.64 -47.63
C MET A 803 7.51 -0.42 -46.81
N HIS A 804 6.87 -0.14 -45.67
CA HIS A 804 7.33 0.88 -44.72
C HIS A 804 8.64 0.46 -44.03
N LEU A 805 8.74 -0.78 -43.54
CA LEU A 805 9.97 -1.29 -42.92
C LEU A 805 11.16 -1.26 -43.90
N ALA A 806 10.95 -1.59 -45.17
CA ALA A 806 11.96 -1.46 -46.23
C ALA A 806 12.38 0.01 -46.50
N LYS A 807 11.44 0.96 -46.41
CA LYS A 807 11.65 2.40 -46.60
C LYS A 807 12.48 3.02 -45.48
N GLU A 808 12.39 2.48 -44.26
CA GLU A 808 13.20 2.90 -43.11
C GLU A 808 14.61 2.29 -43.13
N ALA A 809 14.75 1.01 -43.51
CA ALA A 809 16.05 0.36 -43.66
C ALA A 809 17.00 1.10 -44.62
N LEU A 810 16.47 1.73 -45.66
CA LEU A 810 17.21 2.57 -46.63
C LEU A 810 17.78 3.88 -46.05
N ARG A 811 17.42 4.27 -44.83
CA ARG A 811 17.90 5.51 -44.17
C ARG A 811 19.16 5.30 -43.30
N TRP A 812 19.57 4.05 -43.07
CA TRP A 812 20.73 3.75 -42.22
C TRP A 812 22.06 4.15 -42.87
N GLN A 813 23.04 4.58 -42.05
CA GLN A 813 24.43 4.84 -42.46
C GLN A 813 25.41 4.14 -41.49
N PRO A 814 26.46 3.45 -41.99
CA PRO A 814 27.43 2.75 -41.15
C PRO A 814 28.55 3.67 -40.64
N ASP A 815 28.87 3.59 -39.35
CA ASP A 815 29.99 4.33 -38.74
C ASP A 815 31.38 3.82 -39.20
N PRO A 816 32.21 4.66 -39.86
CA PRO A 816 33.57 4.30 -40.26
C PRO A 816 34.59 4.22 -39.10
N GLY A 817 34.27 4.77 -37.92
CA GLY A 817 35.15 4.82 -36.75
C GLY A 817 35.23 3.51 -35.94
N SER A 818 34.20 2.68 -36.06
CA SER A 818 34.05 1.37 -35.41
C SER A 818 35.33 0.51 -35.40
N ALA A 819 35.86 0.27 -34.20
CA ALA A 819 37.14 -0.40 -33.97
C ALA A 819 37.19 -1.85 -34.50
N SER A 820 38.39 -2.33 -34.86
CA SER A 820 38.61 -3.68 -35.38
C SER A 820 39.90 -4.29 -34.82
N ARG A 821 39.92 -5.62 -34.68
CA ARG A 821 41.10 -6.40 -34.23
C ARG A 821 42.20 -6.52 -35.30
N THR A 822 41.95 -6.09 -36.54
CA THR A 822 42.95 -6.07 -37.64
C THR A 822 43.48 -4.65 -37.88
N PRO A 823 44.80 -4.37 -37.76
CA PRO A 823 45.34 -3.00 -37.76
C PRO A 823 45.02 -2.12 -38.98
N LEU A 824 44.87 -2.72 -40.16
CA LEU A 824 44.55 -1.99 -41.40
C LEU A 824 43.04 -1.88 -41.69
N ALA A 825 42.19 -2.56 -40.92
CA ALA A 825 40.76 -2.66 -41.23
C ALA A 825 40.00 -1.31 -41.19
N PRO A 826 40.28 -0.34 -40.29
CA PRO A 826 39.63 0.97 -40.35
C PRO A 826 40.00 1.75 -41.62
N ALA A 827 41.25 1.67 -42.06
CA ALA A 827 41.71 2.32 -43.30
C ALA A 827 41.09 1.67 -44.54
N VAL A 828 41.05 0.33 -44.59
CA VAL A 828 40.37 -0.42 -45.67
C VAL A 828 38.87 -0.14 -45.67
N ARG A 829 38.20 -0.16 -44.51
CA ARG A 829 36.76 0.17 -44.38
C ARG A 829 36.48 1.59 -44.86
N LYS A 830 37.32 2.58 -44.53
CA LYS A 830 37.18 3.97 -44.97
C LYS A 830 37.46 4.17 -46.47
N ALA A 831 38.33 3.35 -47.07
CA ALA A 831 38.56 3.32 -48.52
C ALA A 831 37.41 2.64 -49.28
N VAL A 832 36.92 1.50 -48.78
CA VAL A 832 35.78 0.76 -49.34
C VAL A 832 34.50 1.59 -49.25
N LEU A 833 34.22 2.22 -48.11
CA LEU A 833 33.06 3.12 -47.98
C LEU A 833 33.13 4.29 -48.97
N ARG A 834 34.30 4.93 -49.16
CA ARG A 834 34.48 5.97 -50.19
C ARG A 834 34.31 5.48 -51.62
N ALA A 835 34.58 4.20 -51.90
CA ALA A 835 34.34 3.60 -53.22
C ALA A 835 32.84 3.26 -53.42
N ILE A 836 32.14 2.87 -52.36
CA ILE A 836 30.71 2.54 -52.38
C ILE A 836 29.83 3.81 -52.42
N ASP A 837 30.21 4.87 -51.71
CA ASP A 837 29.47 6.16 -51.62
C ASP A 837 29.09 6.73 -53.01
N HIS A 838 30.00 6.61 -53.99
CA HIS A 838 29.76 7.06 -55.37
C HIS A 838 28.78 6.18 -56.16
N TYR A 839 28.62 4.90 -55.77
CA TYR A 839 27.63 3.97 -56.33
C TYR A 839 26.27 4.10 -55.62
N ASP A 840 26.30 4.31 -54.30
CA ASP A 840 25.13 4.37 -53.42
C ASP A 840 24.25 5.59 -53.75
N VAL A 841 24.86 6.77 -53.94
CA VAL A 841 24.15 7.99 -54.40
C VAL A 841 23.45 7.79 -55.76
N HIS A 842 23.98 6.93 -56.63
CA HIS A 842 23.36 6.64 -57.93
C HIS A 842 22.20 5.63 -57.77
N GLN A 843 22.39 4.55 -57.01
CA GLN A 843 21.32 3.57 -56.77
C GLN A 843 20.13 4.17 -56.02
N ARG A 844 20.35 4.96 -54.96
CA ARG A 844 19.26 5.63 -54.21
C ARG A 844 18.37 6.48 -55.12
N LYS A 845 18.96 7.15 -56.13
CA LYS A 845 18.23 7.99 -57.08
C LYS A 845 17.42 7.19 -58.10
N VAL A 846 17.96 6.09 -58.61
CA VAL A 846 17.25 5.18 -59.53
C VAL A 846 16.11 4.44 -58.81
N ILE A 847 16.33 3.99 -57.57
CA ILE A 847 15.34 3.29 -56.77
C ILE A 847 14.16 4.20 -56.41
N ALA A 848 14.40 5.48 -56.05
CA ALA A 848 13.33 6.44 -55.79
C ALA A 848 12.38 6.62 -56.99
N THR A 849 12.92 6.80 -58.20
CA THR A 849 12.11 6.95 -59.43
C THR A 849 11.34 5.66 -59.79
N LEU A 850 11.82 4.49 -59.39
CA LEU A 850 11.09 3.22 -59.56
C LEU A 850 9.92 3.08 -58.58
N PHE A 851 10.02 3.62 -57.35
CA PHE A 851 8.91 3.63 -56.40
C PHE A 851 7.78 4.58 -56.84
N GLU A 852 8.11 5.80 -57.27
CA GLU A 852 7.11 6.80 -57.72
C GLU A 852 6.26 6.28 -58.90
N GLY A 853 6.84 5.50 -59.82
CA GLY A 853 6.10 4.89 -60.94
C GLY A 853 5.19 3.72 -60.54
N ALA A 854 5.41 3.10 -59.39
CA ALA A 854 4.60 1.97 -58.91
C ALA A 854 3.27 2.42 -58.29
N GLU A 855 3.27 3.49 -57.49
CA GLU A 855 2.06 4.00 -56.81
C GLU A 855 0.99 4.49 -57.81
N ASP A 856 1.37 5.27 -58.83
CA ASP A 856 0.46 5.76 -59.87
C ASP A 856 -0.08 4.64 -60.78
N THR A 857 0.64 3.52 -60.90
CA THR A 857 0.16 2.33 -61.62
C THR A 857 -0.88 1.56 -60.79
N MET A 858 -0.61 1.34 -59.50
CA MET A 858 -1.52 0.64 -58.58
C MET A 858 -2.89 1.34 -58.50
N SER A 859 -2.86 2.67 -58.40
CA SER A 859 -4.03 3.56 -58.27
C SER A 859 -4.94 3.59 -59.50
N ARG A 860 -4.56 2.94 -60.61
CA ARG A 860 -5.35 2.79 -61.85
C ARG A 860 -5.98 1.40 -62.01
N LEU A 861 -5.48 0.39 -61.30
CA LEU A 861 -5.99 -0.99 -61.36
C LEU A 861 -7.18 -1.22 -60.41
N LEU A 862 -7.12 -0.68 -59.19
CA LEU A 862 -8.19 -0.84 -58.18
C LEU A 862 -9.56 -0.35 -58.69
N ARG A 863 -9.59 0.86 -59.28
CA ARG A 863 -10.76 1.49 -59.94
C ARG A 863 -11.35 0.72 -61.13
N ARG A 864 -10.87 -0.48 -61.42
CA ARG A 864 -11.36 -1.38 -62.48
C ARG A 864 -11.88 -2.72 -61.95
N ILE A 865 -11.45 -3.13 -60.75
CA ILE A 865 -11.91 -4.37 -60.10
C ILE A 865 -13.33 -4.20 -59.57
N GLU A 866 -13.61 -3.05 -58.93
CA GLU A 866 -14.94 -2.65 -58.42
C GLU A 866 -16.04 -2.67 -59.49
N SER A 867 -15.68 -2.67 -60.78
CA SER A 867 -16.62 -2.72 -61.92
C SER A 867 -17.04 -4.14 -62.34
N LEU A 868 -16.49 -5.18 -61.71
CA LEU A 868 -16.71 -6.59 -62.10
C LEU A 868 -17.43 -7.45 -61.06
N GLU A 869 -17.37 -7.12 -59.77
CA GLU A 869 -17.96 -7.95 -58.71
C GLU A 869 -19.50 -7.92 -58.70
N SER A 870 -20.10 -6.87 -59.29
CA SER A 870 -21.55 -6.72 -59.48
C SER A 870 -22.19 -7.75 -60.45
N ALA A 871 -21.44 -8.74 -60.94
CA ALA A 871 -21.87 -9.67 -62.01
C ALA A 871 -21.95 -11.15 -61.61
N LEU A 872 -21.64 -11.53 -60.35
CA LEU A 872 -21.37 -12.93 -59.96
C LEU A 872 -22.41 -13.57 -59.01
N ASP A 873 -23.63 -13.04 -59.03
CA ASP A 873 -24.77 -13.35 -58.13
C ASP A 873 -25.48 -14.72 -58.41
N HIS A 874 -24.80 -15.74 -58.96
CA HIS A 874 -25.47 -16.80 -59.75
C HIS A 874 -25.10 -18.28 -59.51
N GLY A 875 -24.30 -18.63 -58.49
CA GLY A 875 -24.03 -20.02 -58.06
C GLY A 875 -24.20 -20.18 -56.54
N ARG A 876 -25.27 -20.74 -55.95
CA ARG A 876 -26.24 -21.79 -56.34
C ARG A 876 -25.68 -23.23 -56.23
N GLU A 877 -26.52 -24.11 -55.67
CA GLU A 877 -26.57 -25.59 -55.83
C GLU A 877 -25.92 -26.57 -54.81
N GLU A 878 -24.87 -26.27 -54.03
CA GLU A 878 -24.32 -27.27 -53.06
C GLU A 878 -25.12 -27.47 -51.74
N ALA A 879 -26.39 -27.05 -51.69
CA ALA A 879 -27.24 -27.08 -50.50
C ALA A 879 -27.79 -28.45 -50.06
N ALA A 880 -27.30 -29.58 -50.62
CA ALA A 880 -28.06 -30.84 -50.66
C ALA A 880 -27.44 -32.07 -49.95
N ALA A 881 -26.14 -32.08 -49.62
CA ALA A 881 -25.42 -33.35 -49.40
C ALA A 881 -25.54 -33.98 -47.99
N THR A 882 -25.18 -33.24 -46.93
CA THR A 882 -24.69 -33.87 -45.69
C THR A 882 -25.76 -34.08 -44.60
N ALA A 883 -26.92 -33.41 -44.69
CA ALA A 883 -28.07 -33.62 -43.79
C ALA A 883 -28.52 -35.09 -43.70
N LYS A 884 -28.18 -35.90 -44.71
CA LYS A 884 -28.52 -37.32 -44.85
C LYS A 884 -27.77 -38.27 -43.88
N ARG A 885 -26.75 -37.81 -43.15
CA ARG A 885 -25.96 -38.67 -42.24
C ARG A 885 -26.49 -38.73 -40.81
N TYR A 886 -27.23 -37.72 -40.36
CA TYR A 886 -27.65 -37.59 -38.95
C TYR A 886 -28.73 -38.61 -38.54
N THR A 887 -29.58 -39.02 -39.47
CA THR A 887 -30.76 -39.86 -39.19
C THR A 887 -30.42 -41.32 -38.85
N VAL A 888 -29.37 -41.86 -39.47
CA VAL A 888 -29.09 -43.32 -39.50
C VAL A 888 -28.63 -43.87 -38.15
N THR A 889 -27.88 -43.11 -37.37
CA THR A 889 -27.30 -43.59 -36.10
C THR A 889 -28.35 -43.70 -34.99
N ARG A 890 -29.43 -42.90 -35.04
CA ARG A 890 -30.44 -42.87 -33.98
C ARG A 890 -31.27 -44.17 -33.92
N GLU A 891 -31.55 -44.75 -35.08
CA GLU A 891 -32.36 -45.98 -35.22
C GLU A 891 -31.68 -47.25 -34.65
N GLN A 892 -30.39 -47.19 -34.31
CA GLN A 892 -29.64 -48.34 -33.80
C GLN A 892 -29.73 -48.52 -32.28
N LEU A 893 -30.01 -47.45 -31.52
CA LEU A 893 -30.01 -47.51 -30.05
C LEU A 893 -31.30 -48.16 -29.51
N ASP A 894 -32.44 -47.81 -30.10
CA ASP A 894 -33.76 -48.33 -29.71
C ASP A 894 -33.84 -49.86 -29.83
N GLN A 895 -33.12 -50.45 -30.79
CA GLN A 895 -33.12 -51.90 -31.09
C GLN A 895 -32.50 -52.78 -29.98
N LEU A 896 -31.74 -52.20 -29.04
CA LEU A 896 -31.17 -52.95 -27.92
C LEU A 896 -32.10 -53.02 -26.69
N ALA A 897 -33.11 -52.14 -26.60
CA ALA A 897 -34.04 -52.11 -25.47
C ALA A 897 -35.10 -53.24 -25.51
N GLU A 898 -35.41 -53.79 -26.68
CA GLU A 898 -36.51 -54.77 -26.84
C GLU A 898 -36.16 -56.20 -26.34
N ARG A 899 -34.89 -56.51 -26.07
CA ARG A 899 -34.44 -57.89 -25.75
C ARG A 899 -34.47 -58.21 -24.25
N ALA A 900 -35.65 -58.10 -23.66
CA ALA A 900 -35.99 -58.61 -22.32
C ALA A 900 -36.35 -60.14 -22.41
N PRO A 901 -37.05 -60.80 -21.45
CA PRO A 901 -37.33 -60.47 -20.04
C PRO A 901 -37.22 -61.69 -19.07
N ARG A 902 -36.32 -61.72 -18.07
CA ARG A 902 -36.45 -62.60 -16.86
C ARG A 902 -35.38 -62.36 -15.78
N GLN A 903 -35.69 -61.53 -14.77
CA GLN A 903 -35.22 -61.61 -13.36
C GLN A 903 -35.69 -60.35 -12.57
N GLN A 904 -37.01 -60.23 -12.37
CA GLN A 904 -37.64 -59.05 -11.73
C GLN A 904 -37.45 -58.96 -10.19
N LEU A 905 -36.72 -59.90 -9.57
CA LEU A 905 -36.47 -59.91 -8.12
C LEU A 905 -35.15 -59.21 -7.76
N GLU A 906 -34.03 -59.61 -8.36
CA GLU A 906 -32.70 -59.04 -8.09
C GLU A 906 -32.63 -57.55 -8.45
N LEU A 907 -33.28 -57.14 -9.55
CA LEU A 907 -33.38 -55.73 -9.96
C LEU A 907 -34.24 -54.87 -9.00
N ARG A 908 -34.92 -55.50 -8.04
CA ARG A 908 -35.67 -54.84 -6.95
C ARG A 908 -34.83 -54.75 -5.67
N GLU A 909 -34.15 -55.83 -5.31
CA GLU A 909 -33.21 -55.85 -4.17
C GLU A 909 -32.01 -54.90 -4.39
N LEU A 910 -31.54 -54.76 -5.63
CA LEU A 910 -30.50 -53.79 -5.98
C LEU A 910 -30.99 -52.34 -5.86
N ARG A 911 -32.27 -52.07 -6.17
CA ARG A 911 -32.86 -50.72 -6.03
C ARG A 911 -33.02 -50.34 -4.57
N GLN A 912 -33.61 -51.23 -3.75
CA GLN A 912 -33.78 -51.01 -2.32
C GLN A 912 -32.45 -50.59 -1.65
N ARG A 913 -31.35 -51.30 -1.97
CA ARG A 913 -29.99 -50.97 -1.48
C ARG A 913 -29.38 -49.67 -2.00
N VAL A 914 -29.85 -49.15 -3.14
CA VAL A 914 -29.44 -47.84 -3.67
C VAL A 914 -30.27 -46.74 -3.02
N ASP A 915 -31.57 -46.97 -2.83
CA ASP A 915 -32.48 -46.04 -2.16
C ASP A 915 -32.05 -45.84 -0.69
N ASP A 916 -31.76 -46.93 0.04
CA ASP A 916 -31.25 -46.90 1.42
C ASP A 916 -29.90 -46.14 1.54
N LEU A 917 -29.01 -46.24 0.54
CA LEU A 917 -27.76 -45.48 0.49
C LEU A 917 -27.98 -44.00 0.14
N THR A 918 -29.06 -43.68 -0.56
CA THR A 918 -29.36 -42.32 -1.01
C THR A 918 -29.88 -41.45 0.14
N GLU A 919 -30.67 -42.02 1.06
CA GLU A 919 -31.11 -41.30 2.27
C GLU A 919 -29.94 -41.01 3.23
N ASP A 920 -28.99 -41.93 3.43
CA ASP A 920 -27.84 -41.73 4.35
C ASP A 920 -26.78 -40.74 3.82
N VAL A 921 -26.75 -40.52 2.50
CA VAL A 921 -26.00 -39.42 1.84
C VAL A 921 -26.77 -38.10 1.94
N ALA A 922 -28.07 -38.10 1.62
CA ALA A 922 -28.92 -36.91 1.73
C ALA A 922 -28.99 -36.37 3.18
N ALA A 923 -28.95 -37.25 4.19
CA ALA A 923 -28.88 -36.87 5.60
C ALA A 923 -27.58 -36.11 5.91
N ARG A 924 -26.44 -36.49 5.34
CA ARG A 924 -25.16 -35.76 5.49
C ARG A 924 -25.10 -34.49 4.66
N GLN A 925 -25.72 -34.45 3.47
CA GLN A 925 -25.85 -33.24 2.66
C GLN A 925 -26.87 -32.23 3.20
N HIS A 926 -27.96 -32.62 3.88
CA HIS A 926 -28.89 -31.68 4.53
C HIS A 926 -28.50 -31.37 5.98
N THR A 927 -27.83 -32.30 6.66
CA THR A 927 -26.89 -31.91 7.73
C THR A 927 -25.72 -31.14 7.15
N ILE A 928 -25.71 -30.81 5.84
CA ILE A 928 -24.92 -29.74 5.25
C ILE A 928 -25.81 -28.70 4.45
N HIS A 929 -27.13 -28.51 4.74
CA HIS A 929 -28.00 -27.48 4.08
C HIS A 929 -28.97 -26.60 4.93
N GLU A 930 -28.47 -25.80 5.90
CA GLU A 930 -29.08 -24.53 6.41
C GLU A 930 -28.17 -23.28 6.23
N MET A 931 -27.09 -23.25 7.01
CA MET A 931 -26.05 -22.30 7.38
C MET A 931 -24.80 -22.12 6.44
N PHE A 932 -24.66 -22.60 5.19
CA PHE A 932 -25.42 -22.34 3.94
C PHE A 932 -25.96 -20.91 3.81
N ARG A 933 -26.41 -20.35 4.93
CA ARG A 933 -27.08 -19.05 5.06
C ARG A 933 -26.70 -18.34 6.36
N ALA A 934 -25.71 -18.87 7.06
CA ALA A 934 -25.21 -18.34 8.32
C ALA A 934 -23.78 -17.97 8.09
N ARG A 935 -22.92 -18.94 7.72
CA ARG A 935 -21.64 -18.68 7.04
C ARG A 935 -21.76 -18.17 5.57
N ASP A 936 -22.90 -17.52 5.40
CA ASP A 936 -23.61 -16.81 4.34
C ASP A 936 -24.36 -15.69 5.13
N ARG A 937 -23.64 -14.93 6.02
CA ARG A 937 -23.97 -13.67 6.76
C ARG A 937 -22.77 -12.74 7.26
N ARG A 938 -21.47 -13.05 7.10
CA ARG A 938 -20.22 -12.20 6.98
C ARG A 938 -19.13 -12.21 5.70
N LEU A 939 -19.11 -12.07 4.27
CA LEU A 939 -19.77 -11.58 2.88
C LEU A 939 -20.33 -10.09 2.54
N ASP A 940 -21.58 -9.64 2.24
CA ASP A 940 -22.06 -8.22 2.01
C ASP A 940 -21.34 -6.88 2.46
N ASN A 941 -20.98 -6.58 3.72
CA ASN A 941 -20.60 -5.19 4.18
C ASN A 941 -19.44 -4.41 3.45
N ASP A 942 -18.16 -4.57 3.86
CA ASP A 942 -16.83 -4.05 3.40
C ASP A 942 -16.54 -3.95 1.84
N GLU A 943 -17.50 -3.70 0.94
CA GLU A 943 -17.37 -3.98 -0.53
C GLU A 943 -17.07 -2.77 -1.40
N HIS A 944 -18.03 -1.87 -1.41
CA HIS A 944 -18.02 -0.70 -0.56
C HIS A 944 -16.68 -0.35 0.12
N ALA A 945 -15.84 -1.28 0.59
CA ALA A 945 -14.41 -1.08 0.81
C ALA A 945 -13.49 -1.76 -0.22
N ILE A 946 -13.42 -3.10 -0.41
CA ILE A 946 -12.42 -3.75 -1.31
C ILE A 946 -12.52 -3.35 -2.79
N GLN A 947 -13.40 -2.46 -3.25
CA GLN A 947 -13.18 -1.83 -4.56
C GLN A 947 -13.36 -0.31 -4.61
N ARG A 948 -13.70 0.35 -3.50
CA ARG A 948 -13.63 1.82 -3.41
C ARG A 948 -12.20 2.25 -3.66
N LEU A 949 -11.32 1.63 -2.90
CA LEU A 949 -9.92 1.97 -2.86
C LEU A 949 -9.05 1.19 -3.89
N THR A 950 -9.65 0.37 -4.79
CA THR A 950 -9.01 -0.10 -6.05
C THR A 950 -8.71 1.08 -6.90
N ARG A 951 -9.68 1.99 -6.97
CA ARG A 951 -9.51 3.25 -7.65
C ARG A 951 -8.45 4.06 -6.93
N ASP A 952 -8.26 3.92 -5.62
CA ASP A 952 -7.11 4.50 -4.89
C ASP A 952 -5.77 3.74 -5.06
N VAL A 953 -5.67 2.61 -5.79
CA VAL A 953 -4.40 1.90 -6.08
C VAL A 953 -4.04 1.79 -7.54
N GLY A 954 -5.04 1.58 -8.39
CA GLY A 954 -4.98 2.13 -9.74
C GLY A 954 -4.51 3.58 -9.64
N ALA A 955 -5.13 4.41 -8.80
CA ALA A 955 -4.62 5.75 -8.52
C ALA A 955 -3.37 5.81 -7.64
N LEU A 956 -3.00 4.93 -6.69
CA LEU A 956 -1.69 5.10 -6.01
C LEU A 956 -0.49 4.71 -6.90
N HIS A 957 -0.61 3.71 -7.78
CA HIS A 957 0.43 3.39 -8.76
C HIS A 957 0.39 4.31 -10.00
N GLU A 958 -0.78 4.60 -10.56
CA GLU A 958 -0.88 5.54 -11.67
C GLU A 958 -0.75 7.01 -11.21
N ALA A 959 -1.08 7.38 -9.97
CA ALA A 959 -0.68 8.67 -9.40
C ALA A 959 0.74 8.68 -8.87
N ALA A 960 1.42 7.57 -8.61
CA ALA A 960 2.88 7.60 -8.60
C ALA A 960 3.34 8.08 -9.98
N ARG A 961 2.97 7.38 -11.06
CA ARG A 961 3.32 7.77 -12.44
C ARG A 961 2.90 9.21 -12.82
N LEU A 962 1.71 9.68 -12.44
CA LEU A 962 1.17 11.01 -12.79
C LEU A 962 1.63 12.15 -11.86
N ARG A 963 1.88 11.89 -10.57
CA ARG A 963 2.66 12.80 -9.70
C ARG A 963 4.08 12.95 -10.22
N HIS A 964 4.54 11.91 -10.93
CA HIS A 964 5.76 11.93 -11.72
C HIS A 964 5.57 12.43 -13.18
N ALA A 965 4.55 13.28 -13.41
CA ALA A 965 4.35 14.07 -14.63
C ALA A 965 4.09 15.56 -14.29
N PRO A 966 4.39 16.52 -15.19
CA PRO A 966 4.33 17.95 -14.87
C PRO A 966 2.90 18.54 -14.90
N VAL A 967 2.42 18.94 -13.72
CA VAL A 967 1.16 19.71 -13.53
C VAL A 967 1.35 21.18 -13.97
N PRO A 968 0.44 21.76 -14.79
CA PRO A 968 0.49 23.19 -15.16
C PRO A 968 0.33 24.14 -13.96
N ALA A 969 0.98 25.30 -14.02
CA ALA A 969 0.76 26.36 -13.04
C ALA A 969 -0.65 26.97 -13.19
N GLY A 970 -1.36 27.16 -12.08
CA GLY A 970 -2.77 27.55 -12.10
C GLY A 970 -3.74 26.38 -12.33
N ALA A 971 -3.26 25.14 -12.24
CA ALA A 971 -4.07 23.93 -12.22
C ALA A 971 -3.72 23.04 -11.00
N ASP A 972 -4.64 22.16 -10.63
CA ASP A 972 -4.52 21.25 -9.50
C ASP A 972 -5.20 19.90 -9.84
N VAL A 973 -4.91 18.84 -9.10
CA VAL A 973 -5.37 17.48 -9.43
C VAL A 973 -6.25 16.92 -8.32
N VAL A 974 -7.51 16.61 -8.64
CA VAL A 974 -8.51 16.13 -7.68
C VAL A 974 -9.01 14.74 -8.02
N VAL A 975 -9.09 13.89 -6.99
CA VAL A 975 -9.79 12.59 -7.07
C VAL A 975 -11.27 12.84 -6.88
N CYS A 976 -12.09 12.38 -7.82
CA CYS A 976 -13.56 12.48 -7.84
C CYS A 976 -14.17 11.22 -8.47
N ASP A 977 -15.51 11.13 -8.51
CA ASP A 977 -16.23 10.03 -9.15
C ASP A 977 -15.89 9.87 -10.65
N ALA A 978 -15.75 10.98 -11.38
CA ALA A 978 -15.30 10.99 -12.77
C ALA A 978 -13.84 10.55 -12.97
N GLY A 979 -12.97 10.62 -11.95
CA GLY A 979 -11.58 10.14 -11.99
C GLY A 979 -10.59 11.04 -11.25
N MET A 980 -9.31 11.00 -11.64
CA MET A 980 -8.33 12.03 -11.29
C MET A 980 -8.38 13.13 -12.35
N LEU A 981 -9.10 14.21 -12.04
CA LEU A 981 -9.21 15.36 -12.94
C LEU A 981 -8.12 16.38 -12.63
N LEU A 982 -7.36 16.74 -13.66
CA LEU A 982 -6.62 18.00 -13.70
C LEU A 982 -7.64 19.12 -13.98
N LEU A 983 -7.80 20.03 -13.02
CA LEU A 983 -8.70 21.18 -13.09
C LEU A 983 -7.90 22.48 -13.07
N PRO A 984 -8.37 23.56 -13.73
CA PRO A 984 -7.91 24.91 -13.42
C PRO A 984 -8.23 25.27 -11.96
N VAL A 985 -7.48 26.21 -11.38
CA VAL A 985 -7.75 26.75 -10.04
C VAL A 985 -8.81 27.84 -10.13
N ASP A 986 -9.98 27.55 -9.56
CA ASP A 986 -11.08 28.50 -9.39
C ASP A 986 -11.65 28.44 -7.95
N GLU A 987 -12.67 29.25 -7.67
CA GLU A 987 -13.34 29.35 -6.38
C GLU A 987 -14.66 28.55 -6.32
N VAL A 988 -15.02 27.84 -7.39
CA VAL A 988 -16.33 27.18 -7.56
C VAL A 988 -16.20 25.68 -7.82
N MET A 989 -15.73 25.26 -9.00
CA MET A 989 -15.67 23.85 -9.37
C MET A 989 -14.59 23.10 -8.57
N LEU A 990 -13.40 23.70 -8.41
CA LEU A 990 -12.28 23.06 -7.71
C LEU A 990 -12.55 22.87 -6.20
N PRO A 991 -13.04 23.87 -5.43
CA PRO A 991 -13.39 23.66 -4.02
C PRO A 991 -14.57 22.69 -3.84
N TRP A 992 -15.56 22.75 -4.73
CA TRP A 992 -16.72 21.85 -4.67
C TRP A 992 -16.31 20.39 -4.88
N ILE A 993 -15.56 20.07 -5.95
CA ILE A 993 -15.14 18.70 -6.24
C ILE A 993 -14.13 18.19 -5.18
N ARG A 994 -13.30 19.06 -4.59
CA ARG A 994 -12.46 18.69 -3.43
C ARG A 994 -13.26 18.21 -2.22
N HIS A 995 -14.41 18.82 -1.97
CA HIS A 995 -15.25 18.53 -0.81
C HIS A 995 -16.24 17.40 -1.09
N HIS A 996 -17.10 17.56 -2.10
CA HIS A 996 -18.20 16.66 -2.41
C HIS A 996 -17.82 15.46 -3.29
N ARG A 997 -16.66 15.52 -3.97
CA ARG A 997 -16.13 14.46 -4.86
C ARG A 997 -16.99 14.13 -6.09
N SER A 998 -18.01 14.93 -6.34
CA SER A 998 -18.89 14.94 -7.51
C SER A 998 -19.17 16.39 -7.93
N TRP A 999 -19.76 16.54 -9.12
CA TRP A 999 -20.30 17.78 -9.67
C TRP A 999 -21.70 17.52 -10.24
N GLU A 1000 -22.63 18.46 -9.99
CA GLU A 1000 -24.02 18.49 -10.46
C GLU A 1000 -24.74 17.12 -10.43
N GLU A 1001 -24.70 16.47 -9.26
CA GLU A 1001 -25.03 15.05 -9.11
C GLU A 1001 -26.43 14.65 -9.64
N SER A 1002 -27.48 15.44 -9.40
CA SER A 1002 -28.83 15.19 -9.92
C SER A 1002 -28.90 15.22 -11.45
N GLU A 1003 -28.22 16.17 -12.09
CA GLU A 1003 -28.14 16.28 -13.55
C GLU A 1003 -27.26 15.18 -14.12
N ALA A 1004 -26.07 14.96 -13.54
CA ALA A 1004 -25.14 13.94 -13.95
C ALA A 1004 -25.70 12.51 -13.78
N ALA A 1005 -26.62 12.29 -12.83
CA ALA A 1005 -27.40 11.06 -12.69
C ALA A 1005 -28.55 10.97 -13.70
N LEU A 1006 -29.19 12.09 -14.07
CA LEU A 1006 -30.20 12.12 -15.13
C LEU A 1006 -29.57 11.83 -16.50
N LEU A 1007 -28.43 12.44 -16.84
CA LEU A 1007 -27.67 12.15 -18.06
C LEU A 1007 -27.34 10.66 -18.20
N ALA A 1008 -26.82 10.02 -17.14
CA ALA A 1008 -26.55 8.58 -17.13
C ALA A 1008 -27.84 7.74 -17.33
N ARG A 1009 -28.93 8.11 -16.66
CA ARG A 1009 -30.24 7.44 -16.83
C ARG A 1009 -30.83 7.61 -18.24
N LEU A 1010 -30.52 8.69 -18.95
CA LEU A 1010 -31.02 8.95 -20.31
C LEU A 1010 -30.15 8.27 -21.37
N ALA A 1011 -28.81 8.29 -21.22
CA ALA A 1011 -27.89 7.55 -22.09
C ALA A 1011 -28.24 6.05 -22.14
N ALA A 1012 -28.53 5.46 -20.96
CA ALA A 1012 -28.93 4.05 -20.83
C ALA A 1012 -30.31 3.71 -21.47
N ARG A 1013 -31.09 4.69 -21.98
CA ARG A 1013 -32.36 4.42 -22.68
C ARG A 1013 -32.16 4.01 -24.14
N ARG A 1014 -31.09 4.47 -24.78
CA ARG A 1014 -30.85 4.30 -26.21
C ARG A 1014 -29.35 4.43 -26.55
N PRO A 1015 -28.70 3.35 -27.02
CA PRO A 1015 -27.34 3.43 -27.52
C PRO A 1015 -27.20 4.43 -28.67
N GLY A 1016 -26.08 5.16 -28.70
CA GLY A 1016 -25.81 6.20 -29.69
C GLY A 1016 -24.73 7.18 -29.24
N ALA A 1017 -24.56 8.28 -29.97
CA ALA A 1017 -23.61 9.33 -29.61
C ALA A 1017 -24.11 10.15 -28.42
N PHE A 1018 -23.17 10.52 -27.54
CA PHE A 1018 -23.36 11.62 -26.59
C PHE A 1018 -22.67 12.88 -27.12
N LEU A 1019 -23.38 14.00 -27.09
CA LEU A 1019 -22.90 15.32 -27.49
C LEU A 1019 -22.83 16.21 -26.23
N ASP A 1020 -21.62 16.53 -25.80
CA ASP A 1020 -21.32 17.27 -24.56
C ASP A 1020 -20.92 18.71 -24.94
N ILE A 1021 -21.84 19.66 -24.88
CA ILE A 1021 -21.64 21.04 -25.36
C ILE A 1021 -21.45 21.98 -24.16
N GLY A 1022 -20.27 22.59 -24.07
CA GLY A 1022 -19.78 23.19 -22.83
C GLY A 1022 -19.04 22.17 -21.97
N ALA A 1023 -18.32 21.23 -22.60
CA ALA A 1023 -17.72 20.08 -21.92
C ALA A 1023 -16.62 20.46 -20.89
N HIS A 1024 -16.10 21.69 -20.94
CA HIS A 1024 -15.13 22.24 -20.00
C HIS A 1024 -13.89 21.33 -19.83
N VAL A 1025 -13.66 20.80 -18.63
CA VAL A 1025 -12.57 19.86 -18.29
C VAL A 1025 -12.88 18.38 -18.60
N GLY A 1026 -14.08 18.08 -19.12
CA GLY A 1026 -14.54 16.75 -19.49
C GLY A 1026 -15.23 15.95 -18.38
N TYR A 1027 -15.74 16.59 -17.31
CA TYR A 1027 -16.33 15.88 -16.18
C TYR A 1027 -17.51 14.98 -16.62
N HIS A 1028 -18.49 15.50 -17.38
CA HIS A 1028 -19.64 14.72 -17.83
C HIS A 1028 -19.23 13.65 -18.86
N THR A 1029 -18.48 14.01 -19.90
CA THR A 1029 -17.81 13.08 -20.83
C THR A 1029 -17.15 11.87 -20.13
N LEU A 1030 -16.32 12.11 -19.11
CA LEU A 1030 -15.59 11.07 -18.40
C LEU A 1030 -16.50 10.23 -17.49
N ARG A 1031 -17.38 10.89 -16.74
CA ARG A 1031 -18.34 10.22 -15.85
C ARG A 1031 -19.28 9.31 -16.64
N LEU A 1032 -19.76 9.76 -17.80
CA LEU A 1032 -20.68 9.02 -18.66
C LEU A 1032 -19.96 7.82 -19.30
N LEU A 1033 -18.79 7.99 -19.92
CA LEU A 1033 -18.04 6.86 -20.51
C LEU A 1033 -17.60 5.80 -19.49
N ARG A 1034 -17.40 6.19 -18.23
CA ARG A 1034 -17.06 5.26 -17.14
C ARG A 1034 -18.27 4.59 -16.47
N SER A 1035 -19.50 5.00 -16.80
CA SER A 1035 -20.75 4.47 -16.18
C SER A 1035 -21.82 3.99 -17.16
N CYS A 1036 -21.72 4.31 -18.45
CA CYS A 1036 -22.71 3.99 -19.49
C CYS A 1036 -22.02 3.40 -20.73
N PRO A 1037 -21.92 2.06 -20.85
CA PRO A 1037 -21.24 1.41 -21.98
C PRO A 1037 -22.01 1.51 -23.31
N ASP A 1038 -23.27 1.94 -23.29
CA ASP A 1038 -24.11 2.15 -24.48
C ASP A 1038 -23.77 3.41 -25.29
N VAL A 1039 -22.85 4.27 -24.78
CA VAL A 1039 -22.36 5.46 -25.47
C VAL A 1039 -21.35 5.06 -26.55
N THR A 1040 -21.74 5.16 -27.82
CA THR A 1040 -20.95 4.61 -28.94
C THR A 1040 -19.78 5.50 -29.38
N GLN A 1041 -19.92 6.82 -29.22
CA GLN A 1041 -18.82 7.80 -29.25
C GLN A 1041 -19.28 9.08 -28.52
N VAL A 1042 -18.34 9.86 -27.98
CA VAL A 1042 -18.60 11.19 -27.42
C VAL A 1042 -18.03 12.26 -28.34
N VAL A 1043 -18.83 13.26 -28.66
CA VAL A 1043 -18.35 14.52 -29.25
C VAL A 1043 -18.42 15.59 -28.14
N ALA A 1044 -17.25 15.94 -27.61
CA ALA A 1044 -17.09 16.97 -26.60
C ALA A 1044 -16.76 18.30 -27.28
N VAL A 1045 -17.62 19.30 -27.11
CA VAL A 1045 -17.49 20.63 -27.71
C VAL A 1045 -17.14 21.63 -26.61
N GLU A 1046 -15.98 22.24 -26.73
CA GLU A 1046 -15.46 23.22 -25.78
C GLU A 1046 -14.89 24.44 -26.53
N ALA A 1047 -15.27 25.64 -26.09
CA ALA A 1047 -14.93 26.88 -26.77
C ALA A 1047 -13.57 27.44 -26.36
N ASP A 1048 -13.11 27.18 -25.13
CA ASP A 1048 -11.81 27.63 -24.64
C ASP A 1048 -10.69 26.60 -24.89
N PRO A 1049 -9.61 26.96 -25.62
CA PRO A 1049 -8.50 26.07 -25.92
C PRO A 1049 -7.75 25.52 -24.70
N VAL A 1050 -7.75 26.21 -23.56
CA VAL A 1050 -7.09 25.76 -22.32
C VAL A 1050 -7.94 24.68 -21.66
N ASN A 1051 -9.26 24.88 -21.61
CA ASN A 1051 -10.21 23.89 -21.09
C ASN A 1051 -10.26 22.63 -21.96
N ALA A 1052 -10.34 22.79 -23.29
CA ALA A 1052 -10.16 21.69 -24.25
C ALA A 1052 -8.78 21.00 -24.10
N GLY A 1053 -7.75 21.74 -23.67
CA GLY A 1053 -6.43 21.22 -23.32
C GLY A 1053 -6.43 20.35 -22.05
N TYR A 1054 -7.17 20.73 -21.01
CA TYR A 1054 -7.38 19.91 -19.81
C TYR A 1054 -8.20 18.66 -20.12
N LEU A 1055 -9.31 18.80 -20.85
CA LEU A 1055 -10.20 17.70 -21.24
C LEU A 1055 -9.43 16.58 -21.95
N ARG A 1056 -8.61 16.90 -22.96
CA ARG A 1056 -7.80 15.90 -23.68
C ARG A 1056 -6.81 15.16 -22.78
N ARG A 1057 -6.22 15.84 -21.78
CA ARG A 1057 -5.33 15.23 -20.79
C ARG A 1057 -6.09 14.34 -19.82
N ASN A 1058 -7.25 14.80 -19.33
CA ASN A 1058 -8.10 14.03 -18.43
C ASN A 1058 -8.60 12.75 -19.11
N VAL A 1059 -9.01 12.82 -20.38
CA VAL A 1059 -9.33 11.65 -21.22
C VAL A 1059 -8.15 10.68 -21.34
N ALA A 1060 -6.97 11.16 -21.73
CA ALA A 1060 -5.79 10.31 -21.91
C ALA A 1060 -5.24 9.71 -20.60
N ALA A 1061 -5.52 10.32 -19.44
CA ALA A 1061 -5.06 9.84 -18.13
C ALA A 1061 -6.07 8.94 -17.40
N ASN A 1062 -7.38 9.05 -17.70
CA ASN A 1062 -8.44 8.32 -16.97
C ASN A 1062 -9.13 7.22 -17.77
N LEU A 1063 -9.02 7.21 -19.11
CA LEU A 1063 -9.64 6.19 -19.96
C LEU A 1063 -8.58 5.28 -20.62
N PRO A 1064 -8.79 3.95 -20.66
CA PRO A 1064 -8.00 3.05 -21.51
C PRO A 1064 -8.02 3.50 -22.97
N SER A 1065 -6.95 3.24 -23.72
CA SER A 1065 -6.77 3.79 -25.08
C SER A 1065 -7.92 3.50 -26.06
N HIS A 1066 -8.65 2.40 -25.87
CA HIS A 1066 -9.82 2.05 -26.69
C HIS A 1066 -11.10 2.85 -26.33
N GLN A 1067 -11.24 3.30 -25.07
CA GLN A 1067 -12.31 4.22 -24.64
C GLN A 1067 -11.92 5.68 -24.91
N ALA A 1068 -10.65 6.05 -24.72
CA ALA A 1068 -10.14 7.37 -25.09
C ALA A 1068 -10.34 7.66 -26.59
N ALA A 1069 -10.22 6.63 -27.45
CA ALA A 1069 -10.50 6.73 -28.89
C ALA A 1069 -11.98 6.93 -29.25
N LEU A 1070 -12.91 6.83 -28.30
CA LEU A 1070 -14.34 7.15 -28.49
C LEU A 1070 -14.62 8.65 -28.29
N VAL A 1071 -13.71 9.41 -27.68
CA VAL A 1071 -13.88 10.85 -27.44
C VAL A 1071 -13.27 11.66 -28.57
N THR A 1072 -14.07 12.53 -29.18
CA THR A 1072 -13.63 13.53 -30.15
C THR A 1072 -13.82 14.93 -29.57
N VAL A 1073 -12.76 15.75 -29.53
CA VAL A 1073 -12.75 17.05 -28.85
C VAL A 1073 -12.73 18.19 -29.87
N LEU A 1074 -13.88 18.83 -30.07
CA LEU A 1074 -14.07 19.96 -30.96
C LEU A 1074 -13.79 21.27 -30.21
N GLU A 1075 -12.76 22.00 -30.65
CA GLU A 1075 -12.31 23.26 -30.05
C GLU A 1075 -12.97 24.45 -30.75
N ALA A 1076 -14.25 24.67 -30.44
CA ALA A 1076 -15.13 25.66 -31.06
C ALA A 1076 -16.35 25.96 -30.18
N ALA A 1077 -16.95 27.12 -30.35
CA ALA A 1077 -18.27 27.43 -29.81
C ALA A 1077 -19.37 26.83 -30.72
N ALA A 1078 -20.27 26.04 -30.15
CA ALA A 1078 -21.48 25.59 -30.84
C ALA A 1078 -22.45 26.76 -31.03
N TRP A 1079 -22.89 27.02 -32.26
CA TRP A 1079 -23.71 28.19 -32.58
C TRP A 1079 -24.64 27.95 -33.78
N ASP A 1080 -25.56 28.88 -34.05
CA ASP A 1080 -26.57 28.75 -35.12
C ASP A 1080 -26.02 28.99 -36.54
N THR A 1081 -24.88 29.66 -36.66
CA THR A 1081 -24.17 29.90 -37.93
C THR A 1081 -22.66 29.76 -37.77
N ASP A 1082 -22.00 29.20 -38.79
CA ASP A 1082 -20.53 29.21 -38.88
C ASP A 1082 -19.97 30.64 -38.91
N GLY A 1083 -18.90 30.87 -38.15
CA GLY A 1083 -18.29 32.20 -38.06
C GLY A 1083 -17.20 32.29 -36.99
N SER A 1084 -17.16 33.41 -36.27
CA SER A 1084 -16.25 33.61 -35.15
C SER A 1084 -16.89 34.53 -34.11
N LEU A 1085 -16.78 34.15 -32.84
CA LEU A 1085 -17.42 34.85 -31.71
C LEU A 1085 -16.39 35.32 -30.71
N VAL A 1086 -16.70 36.38 -29.99
CA VAL A 1086 -15.87 36.85 -28.87
C VAL A 1086 -16.33 36.11 -27.61
N LEU A 1087 -15.45 35.28 -27.05
CA LEU A 1087 -15.67 34.59 -25.79
C LEU A 1087 -15.22 35.51 -24.66
N VAL A 1088 -16.11 35.83 -23.72
CA VAL A 1088 -15.87 36.73 -22.59
C VAL A 1088 -15.99 35.92 -21.30
N HIS A 1089 -14.92 35.87 -20.52
CA HIS A 1089 -14.96 35.28 -19.18
C HIS A 1089 -15.69 36.25 -18.23
N ALA A 1090 -16.88 35.89 -17.76
CA ALA A 1090 -17.80 36.84 -17.12
C ALA A 1090 -17.51 37.03 -15.62
N GLY A 1091 -16.91 36.04 -14.97
CA GLY A 1091 -16.54 36.09 -13.55
C GLY A 1091 -15.24 35.34 -13.30
N GLY A 1092 -14.16 36.07 -12.98
CA GLY A 1092 -12.79 35.57 -12.76
C GLY A 1092 -12.59 34.58 -11.59
N ALA A 1093 -13.68 34.05 -11.01
CA ALA A 1093 -13.71 33.11 -9.89
C ALA A 1093 -14.34 31.74 -10.27
N ASN A 1094 -14.98 31.60 -11.44
CA ASN A 1094 -15.51 30.33 -11.95
C ASN A 1094 -14.84 29.99 -13.28
N SER A 1095 -14.14 28.86 -13.38
CA SER A 1095 -13.44 28.46 -14.60
C SER A 1095 -14.37 28.13 -15.77
N GLY A 1096 -15.64 27.78 -15.51
CA GLY A 1096 -16.64 27.48 -16.54
C GLY A 1096 -17.41 28.70 -17.09
N ASP A 1097 -17.31 29.89 -16.48
CA ASP A 1097 -18.18 31.03 -16.82
C ASP A 1097 -17.74 31.81 -18.07
N HIS A 1098 -17.75 31.13 -19.21
CA HIS A 1098 -17.43 31.66 -20.53
C HIS A 1098 -18.72 32.03 -21.31
N ARG A 1099 -18.91 33.33 -21.58
CA ARG A 1099 -20.13 33.87 -22.22
C ARG A 1099 -19.83 34.54 -23.56
N VAL A 1100 -20.72 34.36 -24.54
CA VAL A 1100 -20.69 35.10 -25.81
C VAL A 1100 -21.44 36.43 -25.67
N ARG A 1101 -20.91 37.50 -26.29
CA ARG A 1101 -21.58 38.81 -26.42
C ARG A 1101 -21.64 39.31 -27.86
N ALA A 1102 -22.61 40.19 -28.12
CA ALA A 1102 -22.66 40.98 -29.36
C ALA A 1102 -21.42 41.90 -29.47
N GLN A 1103 -21.03 42.24 -30.70
CA GLN A 1103 -19.74 42.86 -30.99
C GLN A 1103 -19.69 44.37 -30.70
N ASP A 1104 -19.69 44.76 -29.42
CA ASP A 1104 -19.59 46.16 -28.96
C ASP A 1104 -18.16 46.60 -28.56
N GLY A 1105 -17.19 45.69 -28.60
CA GLY A 1105 -15.76 46.00 -28.68
C GLY A 1105 -14.90 45.72 -27.44
N SER A 1106 -15.42 45.03 -26.41
CA SER A 1106 -14.67 44.76 -25.18
C SER A 1106 -14.16 43.32 -25.01
N GLY A 1107 -12.87 43.10 -25.31
CA GLY A 1107 -11.97 42.41 -24.37
C GLY A 1107 -12.01 40.88 -24.19
N GLY A 1108 -12.32 40.08 -25.21
CA GLY A 1108 -12.23 38.61 -25.15
C GLY A 1108 -11.49 37.98 -26.34
N PRO A 1109 -10.95 36.74 -26.21
CA PRO A 1109 -10.45 35.97 -27.35
C PRO A 1109 -11.52 35.71 -28.41
N LEU A 1110 -11.12 35.69 -29.68
CA LEU A 1110 -11.97 35.32 -30.81
C LEU A 1110 -11.87 33.81 -31.05
N VAL A 1111 -12.98 33.09 -30.89
CA VAL A 1111 -13.06 31.63 -31.06
C VAL A 1111 -13.84 31.25 -32.32
N PRO A 1112 -13.54 30.11 -32.97
CA PRO A 1112 -14.37 29.60 -34.06
C PRO A 1112 -15.79 29.34 -33.56
N ALA A 1113 -16.79 29.79 -34.33
CA ALA A 1113 -18.18 29.41 -34.12
C ALA A 1113 -18.57 28.43 -35.21
N VAL A 1114 -19.19 27.30 -34.82
CA VAL A 1114 -19.49 26.19 -35.71
C VAL A 1114 -20.95 25.79 -35.56
N ARG A 1115 -21.64 25.70 -36.69
CA ARG A 1115 -22.95 25.05 -36.77
C ARG A 1115 -22.71 23.54 -36.77
N LEU A 1116 -23.25 22.86 -35.75
CA LEU A 1116 -22.97 21.43 -35.57
C LEU A 1116 -23.67 20.56 -36.62
N ASP A 1117 -24.83 21.01 -37.13
CA ASP A 1117 -25.43 20.44 -38.35
C ASP A 1117 -24.53 20.67 -39.57
N GLY A 1118 -23.88 19.59 -40.01
CA GLY A 1118 -22.87 19.58 -41.08
C GLY A 1118 -21.46 19.24 -40.58
N ASN A 1119 -21.22 19.22 -39.27
CA ASN A 1119 -19.96 18.73 -38.71
C ASN A 1119 -19.85 17.21 -38.91
N VAL A 1120 -18.75 16.75 -39.53
CA VAL A 1120 -18.60 15.35 -39.91
C VAL A 1120 -18.68 14.37 -38.74
N GLU A 1121 -18.23 14.75 -37.54
CA GLU A 1121 -18.22 13.85 -36.36
C GLU A 1121 -19.58 13.80 -35.64
N VAL A 1122 -20.36 14.89 -35.71
CA VAL A 1122 -21.76 14.93 -35.22
C VAL A 1122 -22.71 14.21 -36.18
N MET A 1123 -22.45 14.29 -37.49
CA MET A 1123 -23.26 13.66 -38.54
C MET A 1123 -22.86 12.19 -38.80
N ARG A 1124 -21.82 11.66 -38.13
CA ARG A 1124 -21.22 10.34 -38.37
C ARG A 1124 -22.10 9.17 -37.95
N GLN A 1125 -22.87 9.35 -36.88
CA GLN A 1125 -23.71 8.33 -36.25
C GLN A 1125 -24.90 9.00 -35.53
N PRO A 1126 -25.99 8.27 -35.24
CA PRO A 1126 -27.15 8.85 -34.55
C PRO A 1126 -26.81 9.31 -33.12
N VAL A 1127 -27.20 10.54 -32.78
CA VAL A 1127 -27.10 11.10 -31.44
C VAL A 1127 -28.27 10.62 -30.58
N SER A 1128 -28.00 10.11 -29.38
CA SER A 1128 -29.05 9.67 -28.44
C SER A 1128 -29.21 10.58 -27.22
N LEU A 1129 -28.17 11.33 -26.85
CA LEU A 1129 -28.18 12.28 -25.75
C LEU A 1129 -27.38 13.54 -26.06
N VAL A 1130 -27.88 14.71 -25.65
CA VAL A 1130 -27.18 16.01 -25.71
C VAL A 1130 -27.20 16.66 -24.32
N LYS A 1131 -26.05 17.09 -23.80
CA LYS A 1131 -25.97 18.16 -22.78
C LYS A 1131 -25.63 19.46 -23.50
N VAL A 1132 -26.33 20.54 -23.17
CA VAL A 1132 -25.91 21.90 -23.47
C VAL A 1132 -25.77 22.65 -22.15
N ASP A 1133 -24.69 23.41 -22.06
CA ASP A 1133 -24.37 24.27 -20.94
C ASP A 1133 -23.51 25.41 -21.51
N LEU A 1134 -24.17 26.51 -21.89
CA LEU A 1134 -23.50 27.68 -22.44
C LEU A 1134 -23.86 28.94 -21.64
N GLN A 1135 -24.15 28.76 -20.35
CA GLN A 1135 -24.48 29.82 -19.40
C GLN A 1135 -25.61 30.71 -19.95
N GLY A 1136 -26.76 30.08 -20.18
CA GLY A 1136 -27.99 30.67 -20.71
C GLY A 1136 -28.00 31.00 -22.21
N ARG A 1137 -27.14 30.38 -23.03
CA ARG A 1137 -27.01 30.66 -24.50
C ARG A 1137 -27.37 29.46 -25.38
N ASP A 1138 -27.84 28.41 -24.73
CA ASP A 1138 -28.09 27.07 -25.21
C ASP A 1138 -29.02 27.02 -26.42
N HIS A 1139 -29.99 27.93 -26.50
CA HIS A 1139 -30.93 28.04 -27.62
C HIS A 1139 -30.23 28.31 -28.96
N ARG A 1140 -29.07 28.97 -28.97
CA ARG A 1140 -28.27 29.21 -30.19
C ARG A 1140 -27.50 27.98 -30.63
N ALA A 1141 -26.95 27.19 -29.70
CA ALA A 1141 -26.36 25.90 -30.04
C ALA A 1141 -27.41 24.89 -30.53
N LEU A 1142 -28.60 24.88 -29.91
CA LEU A 1142 -29.72 24.02 -30.33
C LEU A 1142 -30.33 24.45 -31.68
N ALA A 1143 -30.36 25.76 -31.99
CA ALA A 1143 -30.71 26.23 -33.33
C ALA A 1143 -29.68 25.81 -34.40
N GLY A 1144 -28.41 25.64 -34.03
CA GLY A 1144 -27.36 25.04 -34.86
C GLY A 1144 -27.34 23.51 -34.92
N LEU A 1145 -28.35 22.85 -34.34
CA LEU A 1145 -28.55 21.40 -34.30
C LEU A 1145 -29.94 20.96 -34.82
N GLN A 1146 -30.72 21.85 -35.45
CA GLN A 1146 -32.07 21.55 -35.94
C GLN A 1146 -32.14 20.25 -36.79
N GLU A 1147 -31.25 20.05 -37.76
CA GLU A 1147 -31.25 18.87 -38.63
C GLU A 1147 -31.01 17.60 -37.81
N THR A 1148 -30.08 17.64 -36.84
CA THR A 1148 -29.76 16.54 -35.92
C THR A 1148 -30.90 16.26 -34.93
N LEU A 1149 -31.52 17.31 -34.37
CA LEU A 1149 -32.64 17.23 -33.43
C LEU A 1149 -33.91 16.67 -34.08
N GLU A 1150 -34.19 17.04 -35.34
CA GLU A 1150 -35.32 16.50 -36.10
C GLU A 1150 -35.06 15.06 -36.60
N ARG A 1151 -33.82 14.75 -37.01
CA ARG A 1151 -33.40 13.43 -37.51
C ARG A 1151 -33.39 12.35 -36.44
N ASP A 1152 -32.59 12.53 -35.40
CA ASP A 1152 -32.26 11.45 -34.47
C ASP A 1152 -33.21 11.39 -33.28
N ARG A 1153 -33.79 12.54 -32.88
CA ARG A 1153 -34.57 12.72 -31.65
C ARG A 1153 -33.84 12.21 -30.39
N PRO A 1154 -32.67 12.78 -30.04
CA PRO A 1154 -32.03 12.52 -28.76
C PRO A 1154 -32.90 13.01 -27.58
N ASP A 1155 -32.61 12.54 -26.37
CA ASP A 1155 -32.96 13.32 -25.17
C ASP A 1155 -32.00 14.52 -25.08
N VAL A 1156 -32.49 15.70 -24.71
CA VAL A 1156 -31.66 16.91 -24.57
C VAL A 1156 -31.82 17.50 -23.18
N LEU A 1157 -30.71 17.79 -22.51
CA LEU A 1157 -30.65 18.67 -21.34
C LEU A 1157 -30.00 20.00 -21.73
N CYS A 1158 -30.59 21.11 -21.30
CA CYS A 1158 -30.07 22.47 -21.52
C CYS A 1158 -30.53 23.44 -20.43
N GLU A 1159 -29.80 24.54 -20.25
CA GLU A 1159 -30.26 25.67 -19.45
C GLU A 1159 -31.32 26.49 -20.18
N PHE A 1160 -32.28 27.05 -19.43
CA PHE A 1160 -33.21 28.06 -19.92
C PHE A 1160 -33.19 29.29 -19.00
N CYS A 1161 -32.48 30.32 -19.45
CA CYS A 1161 -32.34 31.62 -18.78
C CYS A 1161 -33.02 32.72 -19.63
N PRO A 1162 -34.24 33.17 -19.29
CA PRO A 1162 -34.97 34.17 -20.08
C PRO A 1162 -34.20 35.49 -20.23
N GLU A 1163 -33.41 35.86 -19.22
CA GLU A 1163 -32.64 37.10 -19.18
C GLU A 1163 -31.43 37.06 -20.13
N ALA A 1164 -30.74 35.92 -20.25
CA ALA A 1164 -29.64 35.75 -21.21
C ALA A 1164 -30.14 35.62 -22.66
N ILE A 1165 -31.32 35.01 -22.87
CA ILE A 1165 -32.02 35.01 -24.17
C ILE A 1165 -32.34 36.46 -24.59
N VAL A 1166 -32.81 37.30 -23.67
CA VAL A 1166 -33.07 38.72 -23.92
C VAL A 1166 -31.77 39.55 -24.08
N GLU A 1167 -30.65 39.20 -23.41
CA GLU A 1167 -29.33 39.83 -23.65
C GLU A 1167 -28.88 39.68 -25.11
N LEU A 1168 -29.24 38.57 -25.76
CA LEU A 1168 -28.98 38.32 -27.20
C LEU A 1168 -30.05 38.90 -28.15
N GLY A 1169 -31.10 39.55 -27.61
CA GLY A 1169 -32.18 40.15 -28.39
C GLY A 1169 -33.26 39.17 -28.86
N ASP A 1170 -33.28 37.95 -28.33
CA ASP A 1170 -34.27 36.93 -28.64
C ASP A 1170 -35.48 36.99 -27.67
N ASP A 1171 -36.61 36.38 -28.06
CA ASP A 1171 -37.80 36.23 -27.21
C ASP A 1171 -37.84 34.81 -26.59
N PRO A 1172 -37.80 34.68 -25.25
CA PRO A 1172 -37.93 33.40 -24.54
C PRO A 1172 -39.18 32.59 -24.93
N ALA A 1173 -40.29 33.25 -25.29
CA ALA A 1173 -41.49 32.56 -25.77
C ALA A 1173 -41.29 31.99 -27.18
N GLN A 1174 -40.59 32.68 -28.08
CA GLN A 1174 -40.22 32.12 -29.39
C GLN A 1174 -39.23 30.96 -29.26
N VAL A 1175 -38.33 30.96 -28.26
CA VAL A 1175 -37.42 29.84 -28.00
C VAL A 1175 -38.22 28.58 -27.61
N LEU A 1176 -39.13 28.67 -26.62
CA LEU A 1176 -39.95 27.52 -26.20
C LEU A 1176 -40.94 27.06 -27.29
N LEU A 1177 -41.44 27.98 -28.12
CA LEU A 1177 -42.22 27.64 -29.31
C LEU A 1177 -41.37 26.95 -30.39
N SER A 1178 -40.08 27.23 -30.48
CA SER A 1178 -39.17 26.60 -31.45
C SER A 1178 -38.79 25.19 -31.03
N TYR A 1179 -38.50 24.95 -29.75
CA TYR A 1179 -38.32 23.59 -29.20
C TYR A 1179 -39.55 22.70 -29.49
N ARG A 1180 -40.77 23.24 -29.35
CA ARG A 1180 -42.00 22.50 -29.73
C ARG A 1180 -42.17 22.29 -31.23
N LYS A 1181 -41.70 23.21 -32.09
CA LYS A 1181 -41.67 23.00 -33.56
C LYS A 1181 -40.70 21.89 -33.97
N PHE A 1182 -39.56 21.79 -33.30
CA PHE A 1182 -38.60 20.67 -33.47
C PHE A 1182 -39.13 19.33 -32.90
N GLY A 1183 -40.33 19.33 -32.31
CA GLY A 1183 -41.00 18.11 -31.81
C GLY A 1183 -40.77 17.78 -30.34
N TYR A 1184 -40.25 18.72 -29.53
CA TYR A 1184 -39.91 18.46 -28.13
C TYR A 1184 -40.94 19.00 -27.13
N ARG A 1185 -41.03 18.35 -25.96
CA ARG A 1185 -41.77 18.81 -24.78
C ARG A 1185 -40.79 19.29 -23.71
N PRO A 1186 -40.66 20.61 -23.48
CA PRO A 1186 -39.92 21.13 -22.34
C PRO A 1186 -40.48 20.59 -21.02
N SER A 1187 -39.60 20.03 -20.19
CA SER A 1187 -39.95 19.49 -18.86
C SER A 1187 -38.88 19.97 -17.87
N VAL A 1188 -39.28 20.54 -16.73
CA VAL A 1188 -38.34 21.19 -15.81
C VAL A 1188 -37.71 20.15 -14.89
N VAL A 1189 -36.38 20.14 -14.79
CA VAL A 1189 -35.64 19.29 -13.84
C VAL A 1189 -35.48 20.05 -12.52
N LEU A 1190 -35.90 19.43 -11.42
CA LEU A 1190 -35.78 19.96 -10.07
C LEU A 1190 -34.43 19.57 -9.45
N ALA A 1191 -33.90 20.38 -8.53
CA ALA A 1191 -32.62 20.11 -7.87
C ALA A 1191 -32.60 18.74 -7.15
N GLU A 1192 -33.73 18.29 -6.60
CA GLU A 1192 -33.93 16.97 -5.97
C GLU A 1192 -34.06 15.80 -6.98
N GLY A 1193 -33.83 16.02 -8.29
CA GLY A 1193 -33.89 14.99 -9.34
C GLY A 1193 -35.30 14.61 -9.81
N GLY A 1194 -36.33 15.29 -9.34
CA GLY A 1194 -37.71 15.21 -9.87
C GLY A 1194 -37.88 15.97 -11.18
N VAL A 1195 -38.95 15.65 -11.93
CA VAL A 1195 -39.28 16.32 -13.21
C VAL A 1195 -40.72 16.86 -13.15
N VAL A 1196 -40.92 18.09 -13.62
CA VAL A 1196 -42.25 18.71 -13.83
C VAL A 1196 -42.57 18.71 -15.32
N GLU A 1197 -43.70 18.13 -15.70
CA GLU A 1197 -44.10 17.90 -17.09
C GLU A 1197 -45.23 18.82 -17.56
N ASP A 1198 -45.26 19.12 -18.86
CA ASP A 1198 -46.34 19.82 -19.59
C ASP A 1198 -46.79 21.18 -18.97
N GLU A 1199 -45.88 21.90 -18.31
CA GLU A 1199 -46.09 23.26 -17.80
C GLU A 1199 -46.18 24.30 -18.96
N PRO A 1200 -47.14 25.25 -18.94
CA PRO A 1200 -47.29 26.25 -20.01
C PRO A 1200 -46.19 27.32 -19.99
N ASP A 1201 -45.88 27.91 -21.15
CA ASP A 1201 -44.72 28.80 -21.33
C ASP A 1201 -44.72 30.03 -20.40
N GLU A 1202 -45.86 30.65 -20.16
CA GLU A 1202 -45.99 31.78 -19.22
C GLU A 1202 -45.75 31.43 -17.74
N ALA A 1203 -45.77 30.14 -17.41
CA ALA A 1203 -45.39 29.61 -16.10
C ALA A 1203 -43.93 29.15 -16.09
N LEU A 1204 -43.44 28.49 -17.15
CA LEU A 1204 -42.03 28.07 -17.28
C LEU A 1204 -41.09 29.29 -17.31
N ILE A 1205 -41.36 30.30 -18.15
CA ILE A 1205 -40.59 31.56 -18.20
C ILE A 1205 -40.60 32.29 -16.86
N ARG A 1206 -41.70 32.19 -16.10
CA ARG A 1206 -41.82 32.79 -14.77
C ARG A 1206 -41.02 32.02 -13.73
N ARG A 1207 -41.12 30.70 -13.70
CA ARG A 1207 -40.32 29.81 -12.85
C ARG A 1207 -38.82 30.06 -13.06
N ALA A 1208 -38.38 30.21 -14.31
CA ALA A 1208 -36.99 30.50 -14.62
C ALA A 1208 -36.49 31.86 -14.09
N ARG A 1209 -37.39 32.85 -14.01
CA ARG A 1209 -37.13 34.18 -13.41
C ARG A 1209 -37.19 34.19 -11.88
N ASP A 1210 -38.02 33.32 -11.31
CA ASP A 1210 -38.27 33.23 -9.87
C ASP A 1210 -37.34 32.21 -9.16
N ASP A 1211 -36.53 31.42 -9.90
CA ASP A 1211 -35.46 30.56 -9.36
C ASP A 1211 -34.27 31.41 -8.89
N GLU A 1212 -33.65 31.06 -7.75
CA GLU A 1212 -32.53 31.81 -7.17
C GLU A 1212 -31.30 31.91 -8.10
N ARG A 1213 -31.18 31.01 -9.08
CA ARG A 1213 -30.13 31.02 -10.12
C ARG A 1213 -30.49 31.85 -11.36
N SER A 1214 -31.73 32.34 -11.47
CA SER A 1214 -32.28 33.02 -12.66
C SER A 1214 -32.28 32.17 -13.95
N PHE A 1215 -32.27 30.84 -13.80
CA PHE A 1215 -32.50 29.88 -14.88
C PHE A 1215 -33.08 28.57 -14.34
N VAL A 1216 -33.58 27.72 -15.23
CA VAL A 1216 -33.91 26.31 -14.91
C VAL A 1216 -33.28 25.35 -15.93
N THR A 1217 -32.83 24.19 -15.46
CA THR A 1217 -32.46 23.07 -16.33
C THR A 1217 -33.73 22.47 -16.94
N LEU A 1218 -33.77 22.38 -18.27
CA LEU A 1218 -34.84 21.72 -19.01
C LEU A 1218 -34.37 20.39 -19.57
N TRP A 1219 -35.17 19.35 -19.36
CA TRP A 1219 -35.14 18.15 -20.19
C TRP A 1219 -36.15 18.34 -21.32
N LEU A 1220 -35.64 18.54 -22.55
CA LEU A 1220 -36.47 18.55 -23.75
C LEU A 1220 -36.70 17.10 -24.16
N ARG A 1221 -37.94 16.62 -24.02
CA ARG A 1221 -38.32 15.24 -24.36
C ARG A 1221 -38.82 15.15 -25.81
N PRO A 1222 -38.31 14.26 -26.67
CA PRO A 1222 -38.88 14.07 -28.00
C PRO A 1222 -40.32 13.51 -27.92
N SER A 1223 -41.20 14.01 -28.80
CA SER A 1223 -42.64 13.63 -28.88
C SER A 1223 -42.94 12.46 -29.83
#